data_AF-A0AAV6LXQ5-F1
#
_entry.id   AF-A0AAV6LXQ5-F1
#
_cell.length_a   1.000
_cell.length_b   1.000
_cell.length_c   1.000
_cell.angle_alpha   90.00
_cell.angle_beta   90.00
_cell.angle_gamma   90.00
#
_symmetry.space_group_name_H-M   'P 1'
#
loop_
_entity.id
_entity.type
_entity.pdbx_description
1 polymer ?
#
loop_
_entity_poly.entity_id
_entity_poly.type
_entity_poly.pdbx_seq_one_letter_code
_entity_poly.pdbx_strand_id
1 'polypeptide(L)'
;MSLRIKAVVDKFVEELKEALDADIQDRIMKEREMQSYIEEREREVAEREAAWKAELSRREAEIARQEARLKMEKENLEKEKSVLMGTASNQDNQDGALEITNRLHFLSISDCEFKAKYSSIHESAFSETWRMACGSAGVVTFLIPKGTYLVGPVKFSGPCKNVSSLTVKMKGYLKASTDLSKYGSGAGWVEFRWMEGLTLTGGGTFDGRGAEAWPFNNCLDDHNCNLLPTNLKFVAMNNTVVRRITSLNSKFFHLALVQCKGFRVLEAWEDIKMKEISSATNMTFKNFAMNNVSNPIIIDQSYCPFRSCSFKAPSLVKLSDIYFKNIKGTSSSKVAVALECSKGFPCQNVNLENVHLLLSSEDETKDQSEILYLSYRVISNFGCLCEEPREATKIAVASHLSSPEMESASELVPFPLLLTPIESNYRACTIPYRFPSDNPRKPTPIELSWIDVFYNSIPSFKERAASDPTVPDAEAKAEKFAQRYAQILDDMKKDPESHGGPPDCILLCRLREQVLRELGFRDIFKRVKDEENAKAISLFAEVIRLNDAIEDDNKRLENLVKGIFAGNIFDLGSAQLAEVFSRDGMSFLASCQNLVPRPWVIDDLDTFKLRWSKKSWKKVIMFVDNSGADIILGILPFARELLRRGTQVVLAANDLPSINDVTYHELIEILSQLKDDRGELVGVNTANLLIANSGNDLPVIDLTQVSQELSYLSTDADLVILEGMGRGIETNLYARFKCDSLKIGMVKHLEVAQFLGGRLYDCVFKYNEVSS
;
A
#
# COMPACT_ATOMS: atom_id res chain seq x y z
N MET A 1 -61.49 -31.26 44.18
CA MET A 1 -60.73 -30.59 43.09
C MET A 1 -59.26 -30.38 43.47
N SER A 2 -58.98 -29.81 44.65
CA SER A 2 -57.60 -29.59 45.17
C SER A 2 -56.70 -30.84 45.23
N LEU A 3 -57.21 -31.99 45.71
CA LEU A 3 -56.42 -33.25 45.78
C LEU A 3 -55.99 -33.83 44.43
N ARG A 4 -56.77 -33.60 43.35
CA ARG A 4 -56.42 -34.09 42.01
C ARG A 4 -55.35 -33.23 41.33
N ILE A 5 -55.35 -31.92 41.60
CA ILE A 5 -54.35 -31.00 41.08
C ILE A 5 -53.00 -31.29 41.73
N LYS A 6 -52.97 -31.52 43.05
CA LYS A 6 -51.76 -31.90 43.76
C LYS A 6 -51.13 -33.18 43.21
N ALA A 7 -51.93 -34.22 42.97
CA ALA A 7 -51.43 -35.48 42.41
C ALA A 7 -50.83 -35.33 40.99
N VAL A 8 -51.37 -34.43 40.16
CA VAL A 8 -50.84 -34.15 38.82
C VAL A 8 -49.53 -33.36 38.90
N VAL A 9 -49.46 -32.37 39.79
CA VAL A 9 -48.23 -31.58 40.02
C VAL A 9 -47.12 -32.45 40.59
N ASP A 10 -47.42 -33.30 41.58
CA ASP A 10 -46.44 -34.20 42.18
C ASP A 10 -45.89 -35.18 41.13
N LYS A 11 -46.75 -35.75 40.28
CA LYS A 11 -46.33 -36.60 39.17
C LYS A 11 -45.45 -35.86 38.15
N PHE A 12 -45.80 -34.63 37.79
CA PHE A 12 -45.03 -33.83 36.85
C PHE A 12 -43.65 -33.44 37.41
N VAL A 13 -43.57 -33.15 38.70
CA VAL A 13 -42.28 -32.88 39.39
C VAL A 13 -41.40 -34.13 39.42
N GLU A 14 -42.00 -35.31 39.58
CA GLU A 14 -41.27 -36.58 39.58
C GLU A 14 -40.72 -36.90 38.18
N GLU A 15 -41.54 -36.75 37.13
CA GLU A 15 -41.11 -36.88 35.72
C GLU A 15 -40.00 -35.88 35.35
N LEU A 16 -40.06 -34.64 35.86
CA LEU A 16 -39.01 -33.63 35.66
C LEU A 16 -37.69 -33.99 36.36
N LYS A 17 -37.75 -34.59 37.55
CA LYS A 17 -36.55 -35.03 38.27
C LYS A 17 -35.87 -36.19 37.53
N GLU A 18 -36.64 -37.16 37.05
CA GLU A 18 -36.10 -38.28 36.28
C GLU A 18 -35.44 -37.80 34.97
N ALA A 19 -36.04 -36.84 34.27
CA ALA A 19 -35.48 -36.26 33.06
C ALA A 19 -34.19 -35.45 33.34
N LEU A 20 -34.14 -34.71 34.46
CA LEU A 20 -32.96 -33.94 34.85
C LEU A 20 -31.81 -34.88 35.27
N ASP A 21 -32.10 -35.94 36.01
CA ASP A 21 -31.09 -36.93 36.40
C ASP A 21 -30.52 -37.65 35.18
N ALA A 22 -31.34 -37.95 34.17
CA ALA A 22 -30.88 -38.52 32.90
C ALA A 22 -29.95 -37.58 32.12
N ASP A 23 -30.26 -36.27 32.03
CA ASP A 23 -29.39 -35.28 31.37
C ASP A 23 -28.05 -35.10 32.10
N ILE A 24 -28.08 -35.10 33.44
CA ILE A 24 -26.86 -35.03 34.26
C ILE A 24 -25.98 -36.27 34.01
N GLN A 25 -26.56 -37.47 33.95
CA GLN A 25 -25.78 -38.69 33.68
C GLN A 25 -25.18 -38.71 32.27
N ASP A 26 -25.91 -38.22 31.25
CA ASP A 26 -25.40 -38.11 29.88
C ASP A 26 -24.22 -37.12 29.80
N ARG A 27 -24.31 -35.98 30.49
CA ARG A 27 -23.19 -35.01 30.59
C ARG A 27 -21.97 -35.62 31.27
N ILE A 28 -22.13 -36.33 32.38
CA ILE A 28 -21.03 -36.99 33.10
C ILE A 28 -20.39 -38.07 32.21
N MET A 29 -21.18 -38.81 31.43
CA MET A 29 -20.65 -39.82 30.50
C MET A 29 -19.80 -39.16 29.40
N LYS A 30 -20.31 -38.11 28.76
CA LYS A 30 -19.59 -37.35 27.72
C LYS A 30 -18.32 -36.70 28.25
N GLU A 31 -18.35 -36.19 29.48
CA GLU A 31 -17.18 -35.60 30.11
C GLU A 31 -16.09 -36.64 30.39
N ARG A 32 -16.47 -37.86 30.80
CA ARG A 32 -15.51 -38.98 30.97
C ARG A 32 -14.92 -39.46 29.65
N GLU A 33 -15.72 -39.56 28.60
CA GLU A 33 -15.24 -39.92 27.26
C GLU A 33 -14.26 -38.86 26.73
N MET A 34 -14.59 -37.58 26.93
CA MET A 34 -13.71 -36.46 26.55
C MET A 34 -12.39 -36.49 27.33
N GLN A 35 -12.42 -36.75 28.65
CA GLN A 35 -11.20 -36.86 29.45
C GLN A 35 -10.33 -38.04 29.02
N SER A 36 -10.92 -39.20 28.74
CA SER A 36 -10.19 -40.36 28.20
C SER A 36 -9.53 -40.04 26.85
N TYR A 37 -10.22 -39.29 26.00
CA TYR A 37 -9.68 -38.85 24.72
C TYR A 37 -8.51 -37.86 24.88
N ILE A 38 -8.61 -36.93 25.82
CA ILE A 38 -7.54 -35.98 26.14
C ILE A 38 -6.29 -36.72 26.64
N GLU A 39 -6.43 -37.66 27.57
CA GLU A 39 -5.31 -38.44 28.11
C GLU A 39 -4.60 -39.27 27.02
N GLU A 40 -5.35 -39.85 26.08
CA GLU A 40 -4.77 -40.59 24.95
C GLU A 40 -3.98 -39.66 24.03
N ARG A 41 -4.50 -38.45 23.76
CA ARG A 41 -3.84 -37.44 22.93
C ARG A 41 -2.60 -36.86 23.59
N GLU A 42 -2.62 -36.61 24.90
CA GLU A 42 -1.45 -36.18 25.66
C GLU A 42 -0.33 -37.22 25.60
N ARG A 43 -0.68 -38.52 25.64
CA ARG A 43 0.29 -39.61 25.50
C ARG A 43 0.91 -39.66 24.10
N GLU A 44 0.11 -39.52 23.05
CA GLU A 44 0.61 -39.45 21.67
C GLU A 44 1.54 -38.25 21.45
N VAL A 45 1.21 -37.10 22.04
CA VAL A 45 2.04 -35.89 21.97
C VAL A 45 3.37 -36.10 22.69
N ALA A 46 3.35 -36.69 23.89
CA ALA A 46 4.56 -36.97 24.66
C ALA A 46 5.51 -37.95 23.92
N GLU A 47 4.96 -39.00 23.28
CA GLU A 47 5.77 -39.94 22.48
C GLU A 47 6.41 -39.26 21.26
N ARG A 48 5.66 -38.40 20.57
CA ARG A 48 6.18 -37.62 19.42
C ARG A 48 7.23 -36.60 19.85
N GLU A 49 7.04 -35.95 20.99
CA GLU A 49 8.01 -35.00 21.54
C GLU A 49 9.32 -35.69 21.93
N ALA A 50 9.24 -36.89 22.52
CA ALA A 50 10.40 -37.70 22.84
C ALA A 50 11.16 -38.14 21.58
N ALA A 51 10.45 -38.60 20.55
CA ALA A 51 11.05 -38.97 19.27
C ALA A 51 11.72 -37.78 18.57
N TRP A 52 11.08 -36.60 18.64
CA TRP A 52 11.62 -35.37 18.08
C TRP A 52 12.87 -34.89 18.82
N LYS A 53 12.89 -34.93 20.16
CA LYS A 53 14.07 -34.60 20.98
C LYS A 53 15.27 -35.50 20.65
N ALA A 54 15.02 -36.80 20.44
CA ALA A 54 16.07 -37.74 20.04
C ALA A 54 16.65 -37.41 18.65
N GLU A 55 15.80 -37.03 17.69
CA GLU A 55 16.23 -36.64 16.35
C GLU A 55 17.00 -35.32 16.34
N LEU A 56 16.55 -34.34 17.12
CA LEU A 56 17.23 -33.05 17.28
C LEU A 56 18.67 -33.26 17.78
N SER A 57 18.83 -34.09 18.82
CA SER A 57 20.14 -34.37 19.40
C SER A 57 21.08 -35.10 18.41
N ARG A 58 20.54 -35.96 17.52
CA ARG A 58 21.31 -36.56 16.42
C ARG A 58 21.80 -35.52 15.42
N ARG A 59 20.94 -34.56 15.05
CA ARG A 59 21.28 -33.51 14.08
C ARG A 59 22.28 -32.50 14.62
N GLU A 60 22.18 -32.13 15.89
CA GLU A 60 23.17 -31.26 16.56
C GLU A 60 24.57 -31.89 16.52
N ALA A 61 24.67 -33.21 16.76
CA ALA A 61 25.94 -33.93 16.66
C ALA A 61 26.49 -33.97 15.23
N GLU A 62 25.63 -33.99 14.21
CA GLU A 62 26.04 -33.99 12.80
C GLU A 62 26.49 -32.60 12.33
N ILE A 63 25.80 -31.54 12.74
CA ILE A 63 26.21 -30.15 12.50
C ILE A 63 27.58 -29.89 13.11
N ALA A 64 27.81 -30.29 14.36
CA ALA A 64 29.11 -30.13 15.02
C ALA A 64 30.26 -30.83 14.25
N ARG A 65 29.98 -31.98 13.62
CA ARG A 65 30.96 -32.67 12.76
C ARG A 65 31.22 -31.91 11.45
N GLN A 66 30.19 -31.33 10.84
CA GLN A 66 30.33 -30.54 9.61
C GLN A 66 31.09 -29.24 9.86
N GLU A 67 30.83 -28.55 10.97
CA GLU A 67 31.55 -27.34 11.37
C GLU A 67 33.05 -27.62 11.60
N ALA A 68 33.38 -28.73 12.27
CA ALA A 68 34.76 -29.15 12.46
C ALA A 68 35.48 -29.41 11.12
N ARG A 69 34.78 -30.00 10.13
CA ARG A 69 35.31 -30.24 8.79
C ARG A 69 35.54 -28.94 8.02
N LEU A 70 34.58 -28.02 8.04
CA LEU A 70 34.69 -26.71 7.37
C LEU A 70 35.81 -25.85 7.96
N LYS A 71 36.02 -25.92 9.27
CA LYS A 71 37.13 -25.23 9.93
C LYS A 71 38.49 -25.71 9.42
N MET A 72 38.65 -27.03 9.27
CA MET A 72 39.87 -27.64 8.74
C MET A 72 40.10 -27.27 7.27
N GLU A 73 39.04 -27.22 6.47
CA GLU A 73 39.09 -26.85 5.04
C GLU A 73 39.48 -25.37 4.85
N LYS A 74 38.96 -24.48 5.70
CA LYS A 74 39.33 -23.06 5.72
C LYS A 74 40.80 -22.84 6.07
N GLU A 75 41.32 -23.57 7.08
CA GLU A 75 42.74 -23.51 7.46
C GLU A 75 43.67 -23.98 6.33
N ASN A 76 43.23 -24.95 5.51
CA ASN A 76 43.98 -25.40 4.33
C ASN A 76 43.97 -24.36 3.21
N LEU A 77 42.82 -23.73 2.92
CA LEU A 77 42.70 -22.68 1.91
C LEU A 77 43.52 -21.44 2.27
N GLU A 78 43.60 -21.07 3.56
CA GLU A 78 44.44 -19.97 4.02
C GLU A 78 45.94 -20.25 3.82
N LYS A 79 46.38 -21.50 3.99
CA LYS A 79 47.75 -21.92 3.68
C LYS A 79 48.05 -21.86 2.18
N GLU A 80 47.14 -22.30 1.33
CA GLU A 80 47.30 -22.21 -0.14
C GLU A 80 47.36 -20.76 -0.63
N LYS A 81 46.52 -19.89 -0.06
CA LYS A 81 46.52 -18.45 -0.36
C LYS A 81 47.85 -17.78 0.00
N SER A 82 48.47 -18.18 1.11
CA SER A 82 49.79 -17.68 1.51
C SER A 82 50.90 -18.09 0.54
N VAL A 83 50.79 -19.24 -0.13
CA VAL A 83 51.75 -19.72 -1.13
C VAL A 83 51.60 -18.95 -2.45
N LEU A 84 50.36 -18.68 -2.87
CA LEU A 84 50.05 -17.94 -4.10
C LEU A 84 50.44 -16.45 -4.04
N MET A 85 50.36 -15.81 -2.87
CA MET A 85 50.79 -14.41 -2.72
C MET A 85 52.32 -14.23 -2.71
N GLY A 86 53.10 -15.31 -2.50
CA GLY A 86 54.56 -15.26 -2.55
C GLY A 86 55.15 -15.22 -3.97
N THR A 87 54.39 -15.63 -4.99
CA THR A 87 54.90 -15.78 -6.37
C THR A 87 54.57 -14.61 -7.30
N ALA A 88 53.71 -13.68 -6.89
CA ALA A 88 53.22 -12.57 -7.72
C ALA A 88 54.08 -11.28 -7.70
N SER A 89 55.39 -11.37 -7.39
CA SER A 89 56.29 -10.22 -7.28
C SER A 89 57.42 -10.17 -8.32
N ASN A 90 57.28 -10.83 -9.47
CA ASN A 90 58.20 -10.68 -10.60
C ASN A 90 57.49 -10.91 -11.94
N GLN A 91 57.13 -9.84 -12.66
CA GLN A 91 57.35 -9.65 -14.11
C GLN A 91 56.47 -8.51 -14.66
N ASP A 92 57.14 -7.44 -15.10
CA ASP A 92 56.60 -6.39 -15.98
C ASP A 92 56.90 -6.71 -17.45
N ASN A 93 56.01 -6.17 -18.31
CA ASN A 93 56.20 -5.65 -19.68
C ASN A 93 55.81 -6.46 -20.94
N GLN A 94 55.06 -5.71 -21.77
CA GLN A 94 54.87 -5.70 -23.24
C GLN A 94 53.86 -6.68 -23.89
N ASP A 95 52.75 -6.12 -24.38
CA ASP A 95 52.47 -6.06 -25.83
C ASP A 95 51.32 -5.08 -26.17
N GLY A 96 51.38 -4.51 -27.38
CA GLY A 96 50.41 -3.55 -27.90
C GLY A 96 49.56 -4.07 -29.06
N ALA A 97 48.50 -3.28 -29.33
CA ALA A 97 47.66 -3.19 -30.53
C ALA A 97 46.24 -3.79 -30.49
N LEU A 98 45.31 -2.91 -30.90
CA LEU A 98 43.91 -3.09 -31.31
C LEU A 98 42.89 -3.66 -30.30
N GLU A 99 42.14 -2.74 -29.69
CA GLU A 99 40.71 -2.95 -29.46
C GLU A 99 39.97 -1.61 -29.53
N ILE A 100 39.17 -1.41 -30.58
CA ILE A 100 38.15 -0.36 -30.61
C ILE A 100 37.04 -0.84 -29.68
N THR A 101 37.20 -0.61 -28.37
CA THR A 101 36.14 -0.81 -27.38
C THR A 101 35.51 0.53 -27.07
N ASN A 102 34.19 0.59 -27.16
CA ASN A 102 33.34 1.66 -26.64
C ASN A 102 33.70 1.93 -25.17
N ARG A 103 34.67 2.81 -24.91
CA ARG A 103 34.99 3.25 -23.55
C ARG A 103 33.86 4.17 -23.08
N LEU A 104 33.18 3.78 -22.01
CA LEU A 104 32.44 4.73 -21.18
C LEU A 104 33.42 5.80 -20.72
N HIS A 105 33.16 7.06 -21.09
CA HIS A 105 33.94 8.19 -20.58
C HIS A 105 33.31 8.69 -19.28
N PHE A 106 34.03 8.52 -18.17
CA PHE A 106 33.63 8.97 -16.84
C PHE A 106 34.40 10.26 -16.50
N LEU A 107 33.69 11.36 -16.28
CA LEU A 107 34.28 12.68 -16.00
C LEU A 107 33.71 13.22 -14.68
N SER A 108 34.58 13.46 -13.70
CA SER A 108 34.19 13.98 -12.39
C SER A 108 34.59 15.45 -12.23
N ILE A 109 33.77 16.26 -11.56
CA ILE A 109 34.14 17.64 -11.25
C ILE A 109 35.38 17.73 -10.35
N SER A 110 35.64 16.70 -9.52
CA SER A 110 36.83 16.65 -8.65
C SER A 110 38.15 16.58 -9.43
N ASP A 111 38.12 16.07 -10.68
CA ASP A 111 39.31 16.01 -11.54
C ASP A 111 39.73 17.41 -12.03
N CYS A 112 38.78 18.36 -12.04
CA CYS A 112 39.01 19.75 -12.45
C CYS A 112 39.26 20.69 -11.26
N GLU A 113 38.74 20.38 -10.07
CA GLU A 113 38.96 21.16 -8.84
C GLU A 113 40.45 21.20 -8.43
N PHE A 114 41.23 20.16 -8.74
CA PHE A 114 42.68 20.14 -8.48
C PHE A 114 43.47 21.21 -9.27
N LYS A 115 42.88 21.79 -10.34
CA LYS A 115 43.50 22.83 -11.17
C LYS A 115 43.02 24.25 -10.85
N ALA A 116 41.86 24.41 -10.21
CA ALA A 116 41.27 25.71 -9.89
C ALA A 116 41.63 26.13 -8.45
N LYS A 117 42.87 26.61 -8.25
CA LYS A 117 43.28 27.21 -6.98
C LYS A 117 42.60 28.57 -6.78
N TYR A 118 41.92 28.74 -5.65
CA TYR A 118 41.32 29.98 -5.11
C TYR A 118 40.12 30.56 -5.89
N SER A 119 38.94 29.94 -5.71
CA SER A 119 37.63 30.60 -5.82
C SER A 119 36.69 29.96 -4.80
N SER A 120 35.92 30.76 -4.06
CA SER A 120 34.88 30.29 -3.14
C SER A 120 33.60 29.80 -3.84
N ILE A 121 33.56 29.84 -5.19
CA ILE A 121 32.44 29.46 -6.04
C ILE A 121 32.93 28.48 -7.11
N HIS A 122 32.32 27.30 -7.19
CA HIS A 122 32.77 26.17 -8.02
C HIS A 122 32.30 26.22 -9.50
N GLU A 123 31.76 27.35 -9.96
CA GLU A 123 31.15 27.50 -11.30
C GLU A 123 32.08 27.05 -12.45
N SER A 124 33.35 27.44 -12.38
CA SER A 124 34.35 27.12 -13.40
C SER A 124 34.62 25.61 -13.55
N ALA A 125 34.55 24.85 -12.46
CA ALA A 125 34.73 23.41 -12.48
C ALA A 125 33.57 22.71 -13.19
N PHE A 126 32.33 23.11 -12.90
CA PHE A 126 31.13 22.55 -13.53
C PHE A 126 31.11 22.84 -15.04
N SER A 127 31.41 24.07 -15.46
CA SER A 127 31.45 24.44 -16.88
C SER A 127 32.56 23.72 -17.65
N GLU A 128 33.76 23.59 -17.07
CA GLU A 128 34.89 22.93 -17.74
C GLU A 128 34.66 21.43 -17.87
N THR A 129 34.21 20.76 -16.80
CA THR A 129 33.87 19.33 -16.85
C THR A 129 32.73 19.08 -17.85
N TRP A 130 31.76 20.01 -17.98
CA TRP A 130 30.68 19.87 -18.96
C TRP A 130 31.20 20.00 -20.38
N ARG A 131 32.10 20.97 -20.63
CA ARG A 131 32.75 21.15 -21.92
C ARG A 131 33.49 19.90 -22.36
N MET A 132 34.22 19.25 -21.44
CA MET A 132 34.89 17.98 -21.69
C MET A 132 33.89 16.85 -21.99
N ALA A 133 32.81 16.75 -21.20
CA ALA A 133 31.79 15.73 -21.39
C ALA A 133 31.05 15.88 -22.72
N CYS A 134 30.67 17.09 -23.09
CA CYS A 134 29.97 17.38 -24.33
C CYS A 134 30.87 17.23 -25.57
N GLY A 135 32.18 17.46 -25.43
CA GLY A 135 33.19 17.24 -26.47
C GLY A 135 33.67 15.79 -26.63
N SER A 136 33.20 14.87 -25.77
CA SER A 136 33.56 13.46 -25.81
C SER A 136 32.77 12.69 -26.90
N ALA A 137 33.06 11.40 -27.05
CA ALA A 137 32.34 10.51 -27.97
C ALA A 137 31.78 9.28 -27.25
N GLY A 138 30.66 8.75 -27.75
CA GLY A 138 30.01 7.54 -27.21
C GLY A 138 29.16 7.82 -25.96
N VAL A 139 29.16 6.88 -25.01
CA VAL A 139 28.39 6.99 -23.76
C VAL A 139 29.22 7.73 -22.71
N VAL A 140 28.67 8.82 -22.18
CA VAL A 140 29.38 9.75 -21.29
C VAL A 140 28.63 9.90 -19.97
N THR A 141 29.36 9.85 -18.85
CA THR A 141 28.85 10.17 -17.52
C THR A 141 29.56 11.39 -16.94
N PHE A 142 28.79 12.45 -16.68
CA PHE A 142 29.21 13.63 -15.93
C PHE A 142 28.86 13.41 -14.45
N LEU A 143 29.85 13.21 -13.59
CA LEU A 143 29.66 12.94 -12.16
C LEU A 143 29.86 14.23 -11.33
N ILE A 144 28.86 14.51 -10.49
CA ILE A 144 29.01 15.39 -9.32
C ILE A 144 29.05 14.48 -8.09
N PRO A 145 30.22 14.28 -7.45
CA PRO A 145 30.35 13.37 -6.32
C PRO A 145 29.63 13.90 -5.07
N LYS A 146 29.56 13.05 -4.03
CA LYS A 146 29.04 13.46 -2.73
C LYS A 146 29.96 14.57 -2.16
N GLY A 147 29.35 15.65 -1.72
CA GLY A 147 30.04 16.85 -1.24
C GLY A 147 29.06 18.03 -1.21
N THR A 148 29.41 19.09 -0.50
CA THR A 148 28.61 20.33 -0.49
C THR A 148 29.31 21.38 -1.35
N TYR A 149 28.61 21.92 -2.34
CA TYR A 149 29.17 22.83 -3.34
C TYR A 149 28.39 24.14 -3.38
N LEU A 150 29.05 25.29 -3.21
CA LEU A 150 28.46 26.60 -3.47
C LEU A 150 28.60 26.91 -4.97
N VAL A 151 27.48 27.03 -5.68
CA VAL A 151 27.46 27.13 -7.15
C VAL A 151 26.65 28.36 -7.58
N GLY A 152 27.26 29.19 -8.43
CA GLY A 152 26.59 30.27 -9.14
C GLY A 152 25.63 29.75 -10.23
N PRO A 153 25.08 30.62 -11.08
CA PRO A 153 24.30 30.18 -12.24
C PRO A 153 25.18 29.40 -13.23
N VAL A 154 24.77 28.19 -13.59
CA VAL A 154 25.49 27.33 -14.54
C VAL A 154 24.60 26.96 -15.73
N LYS A 155 25.18 26.97 -16.93
CA LYS A 155 24.51 26.63 -18.18
C LYS A 155 25.24 25.49 -18.89
N PHE A 156 24.52 24.39 -19.08
CA PHE A 156 24.95 23.18 -19.74
C PHE A 156 24.31 23.11 -21.12
N SER A 157 25.04 23.57 -22.14
CA SER A 157 24.54 23.69 -23.52
C SER A 157 25.09 22.58 -24.41
N GLY A 158 24.21 22.03 -25.25
CA GLY A 158 24.54 21.21 -26.42
C GLY A 158 24.51 22.03 -27.71
N PRO A 159 24.49 21.38 -28.89
CA PRO A 159 24.43 19.91 -29.07
C PRO A 159 25.79 19.23 -28.86
N CYS A 160 25.79 18.08 -28.19
CA CYS A 160 26.97 17.22 -28.03
C CYS A 160 27.04 16.20 -29.18
N LYS A 161 27.61 16.61 -30.32
CA LYS A 161 27.49 15.92 -31.61
C LYS A 161 27.92 14.45 -31.64
N ASN A 162 28.93 14.08 -30.87
CA ASN A 162 29.53 12.74 -30.91
C ASN A 162 29.09 11.85 -29.72
N VAL A 163 28.24 12.37 -28.83
CA VAL A 163 27.79 11.67 -27.62
C VAL A 163 26.49 10.93 -27.92
N SER A 164 26.50 9.60 -27.79
CA SER A 164 25.32 8.75 -28.03
C SER A 164 24.39 8.67 -26.82
N SER A 165 24.90 8.91 -25.61
CA SER A 165 24.11 9.02 -24.38
C SER A 165 24.88 9.84 -23.34
N LEU A 166 24.24 10.82 -22.72
CA LEU A 166 24.84 11.65 -21.67
C LEU A 166 24.07 11.52 -20.35
N THR A 167 24.72 10.97 -19.33
CA THR A 167 24.17 10.89 -17.98
C THR A 167 24.86 11.89 -17.05
N VAL A 168 24.09 12.79 -16.46
CA VAL A 168 24.50 13.64 -15.34
C VAL A 168 24.18 12.89 -14.04
N LYS A 169 25.19 12.38 -13.37
CA LYS A 169 25.08 11.67 -12.09
C LYS A 169 25.37 12.64 -10.93
N MET A 170 24.33 13.27 -10.41
CA MET A 170 24.34 14.24 -9.32
C MET A 170 24.14 13.56 -7.96
N LYS A 171 25.24 13.38 -7.21
CA LYS A 171 25.24 12.83 -5.82
C LYS A 171 25.50 13.88 -4.73
N GLY A 172 25.83 15.11 -5.11
CA GLY A 172 26.23 16.17 -4.18
C GLY A 172 25.06 16.89 -3.51
N TYR A 173 25.39 17.90 -2.70
CA TYR A 173 24.48 18.89 -2.15
C TYR A 173 24.89 20.27 -2.68
N LEU A 174 24.18 20.75 -3.69
CA LEU A 174 24.46 22.04 -4.33
C LEU A 174 23.71 23.15 -3.61
N LYS A 175 24.40 24.24 -3.28
CA LYS A 175 23.83 25.44 -2.67
C LYS A 175 23.92 26.60 -3.65
N ALA A 176 22.81 27.28 -3.91
CA ALA A 176 22.79 28.44 -4.78
C ALA A 176 23.50 29.65 -4.16
N SER A 177 24.12 30.47 -5.00
CA SER A 177 24.50 31.83 -4.59
C SER A 177 23.25 32.62 -4.19
N THR A 178 23.34 33.42 -3.15
CA THR A 178 22.25 34.32 -2.70
C THR A 178 22.33 35.69 -3.37
N ASP A 179 23.43 35.96 -4.08
CA ASP A 179 23.64 37.21 -4.82
C ASP A 179 22.81 37.22 -6.12
N LEU A 180 21.68 37.93 -6.09
CA LEU A 180 20.74 38.00 -7.20
C LEU A 180 21.33 38.69 -8.44
N SER A 181 22.34 39.55 -8.32
CA SER A 181 22.92 40.24 -9.48
C SER A 181 23.67 39.30 -10.43
N LYS A 182 23.96 38.07 -9.99
CA LYS A 182 24.55 37.03 -10.84
C LYS A 182 23.54 36.38 -11.77
N TYR A 183 22.25 36.47 -11.47
CA TYR A 183 21.19 35.82 -12.22
C TYR A 183 20.58 36.79 -13.23
N GLY A 184 20.39 36.34 -14.46
CA GLY A 184 19.58 37.07 -15.44
C GLY A 184 18.09 36.98 -15.09
N SER A 185 17.31 37.99 -15.46
CA SER A 185 15.85 37.98 -15.28
C SER A 185 15.23 36.72 -15.90
N GLY A 186 14.52 35.94 -15.10
CA GLY A 186 13.86 34.69 -15.50
C GLY A 186 14.82 33.55 -15.91
N ALA A 187 16.11 33.64 -15.59
CA ALA A 187 17.09 32.61 -15.88
C ALA A 187 16.95 31.38 -14.96
N GLY A 188 17.52 30.24 -15.37
CA GLY A 188 17.72 29.10 -14.47
C GLY A 188 18.98 29.29 -13.62
N TRP A 189 18.98 28.75 -12.40
CA TRP A 189 20.19 28.55 -11.61
C TRP A 189 21.04 27.44 -12.20
N VAL A 190 20.44 26.26 -12.44
CA VAL A 190 21.07 25.19 -13.21
C VAL A 190 20.25 24.96 -14.47
N GLU A 191 20.83 25.29 -15.62
CA GLU A 191 20.11 25.30 -16.90
C GLU A 191 20.73 24.31 -17.90
N PHE A 192 19.92 23.36 -18.39
CA PHE A 192 20.27 22.44 -19.48
C PHE A 192 19.60 22.87 -20.77
N ARG A 193 20.34 22.91 -21.89
CA ARG A 193 19.78 23.40 -23.16
C ARG A 193 20.26 22.66 -24.40
N TRP A 194 19.37 22.53 -25.38
CA TRP A 194 19.67 22.07 -26.76
C TRP A 194 20.33 20.69 -26.82
N MET A 195 19.73 19.73 -26.12
CA MET A 195 20.27 18.36 -25.98
C MET A 195 19.25 17.31 -26.38
N GLU A 196 19.76 16.20 -26.89
CA GLU A 196 19.02 14.96 -27.17
C GLU A 196 19.42 13.91 -26.13
N GLY A 197 18.46 13.21 -25.52
CA GLY A 197 18.73 11.98 -24.77
C GLY A 197 19.41 12.15 -23.40
N LEU A 198 19.38 13.35 -22.78
CA LEU A 198 20.04 13.58 -21.49
C LEU A 198 19.33 12.83 -20.34
N THR A 199 20.10 12.18 -19.47
CA THR A 199 19.59 11.63 -18.19
C THR A 199 20.19 12.35 -16.99
N LEU A 200 19.37 12.99 -16.15
CA LEU A 200 19.79 13.56 -14.85
C LEU A 200 19.36 12.63 -13.72
N THR A 201 20.30 12.15 -12.90
CA THR A 201 20.01 11.25 -11.77
C THR A 201 21.08 11.29 -10.68
N GLY A 202 20.93 10.57 -9.56
CA GLY A 202 22.03 10.31 -8.62
C GLY A 202 21.72 10.51 -7.14
N GLY A 203 20.53 11.00 -6.78
CA GLY A 203 20.02 11.12 -5.42
C GLY A 203 20.44 12.37 -4.66
N GLY A 204 21.21 13.28 -5.27
CA GLY A 204 21.64 14.51 -4.60
C GLY A 204 20.61 15.66 -4.65
N THR A 205 20.96 16.79 -4.02
CA THR A 205 20.05 17.91 -3.71
C THR A 205 20.50 19.24 -4.32
N PHE A 206 19.57 19.96 -4.95
CA PHE A 206 19.69 21.34 -5.39
C PHE A 206 18.98 22.27 -4.38
N ASP A 207 19.73 22.86 -3.44
CA ASP A 207 19.23 23.85 -2.47
C ASP A 207 19.34 25.27 -3.03
N GLY A 208 18.19 25.82 -3.42
CA GLY A 208 18.04 27.13 -4.04
C GLY A 208 18.23 28.29 -3.07
N ARG A 209 18.23 28.06 -1.76
CA ARG A 209 18.32 29.12 -0.73
C ARG A 209 17.37 30.31 -1.00
N GLY A 210 16.10 29.99 -1.24
CA GLY A 210 15.08 30.92 -1.72
C GLY A 210 14.70 32.02 -0.73
N ALA A 211 14.74 31.75 0.57
CA ALA A 211 14.34 32.71 1.62
C ALA A 211 15.06 34.07 1.52
N GLU A 212 16.31 34.08 1.07
CA GLU A 212 17.11 35.30 0.86
C GLU A 212 16.68 36.10 -0.39
N ALA A 213 15.96 35.47 -1.32
CA ALA A 213 15.54 36.06 -2.59
C ALA A 213 14.06 36.50 -2.59
N TRP A 214 13.19 35.81 -1.83
CA TRP A 214 11.74 36.06 -1.85
C TRP A 214 11.33 37.51 -1.51
N PRO A 215 11.99 38.24 -0.59
CA PRO A 215 11.68 39.64 -0.33
C PRO A 215 11.85 40.57 -1.54
N PHE A 216 12.60 40.14 -2.57
CA PHE A 216 12.85 40.92 -3.78
C PHE A 216 11.88 40.60 -4.93
N ASN A 217 10.88 39.74 -4.72
CA ASN A 217 9.85 39.46 -5.72
C ASN A 217 8.78 40.56 -5.75
N ASN A 218 8.96 41.57 -6.60
CA ASN A 218 8.04 42.69 -6.77
C ASN A 218 7.14 42.56 -8.02
N CYS A 219 7.07 41.38 -8.63
CA CYS A 219 6.31 41.14 -9.87
C CYS A 219 4.79 41.23 -9.75
N LEU A 220 4.27 41.37 -8.53
CA LEU A 220 2.87 41.68 -8.28
C LEU A 220 2.56 43.16 -8.51
N ASP A 221 3.53 44.04 -8.27
CA ASP A 221 3.33 45.50 -8.27
C ASP A 221 3.95 46.19 -9.51
N ASP A 222 5.03 45.63 -10.07
CA ASP A 222 5.77 46.19 -11.21
C ASP A 222 5.76 45.25 -12.43
N HIS A 223 5.30 45.75 -13.58
CA HIS A 223 5.27 45.00 -14.84
C HIS A 223 6.67 44.82 -15.47
N ASN A 224 7.66 45.61 -15.02
CA ASN A 224 9.06 45.50 -15.43
C ASN A 224 9.93 44.79 -14.37
N CYS A 225 9.30 44.09 -13.44
CA CYS A 225 10.00 43.36 -12.39
C CYS A 225 11.03 42.37 -12.96
N ASN A 226 12.09 42.12 -12.19
CA ASN A 226 13.04 41.07 -12.51
C ASN A 226 12.56 39.75 -11.92
N LEU A 227 12.23 38.78 -12.79
CA LEU A 227 11.83 37.45 -12.35
C LEU A 227 12.99 36.76 -11.63
N LEU A 228 12.70 36.25 -10.43
CA LEU A 228 13.63 35.46 -9.65
C LEU A 228 14.00 34.15 -10.39
N PRO A 229 15.22 33.63 -10.18
CA PRO A 229 15.72 32.48 -10.93
C PRO A 229 15.06 31.15 -10.51
N THR A 230 14.75 30.32 -11.49
CA THR A 230 14.26 28.94 -11.29
C THR A 230 15.42 28.02 -10.87
N ASN A 231 15.22 27.09 -9.92
CA ASN A 231 16.27 26.14 -9.53
C ASN A 231 16.81 25.31 -10.72
N LEU A 232 15.93 24.55 -11.38
CA LEU A 232 16.28 23.72 -12.53
C LEU A 232 15.54 24.19 -13.78
N LYS A 233 16.26 24.51 -14.86
CA LYS A 233 15.64 24.96 -16.12
C LYS A 233 16.11 24.10 -17.28
N PHE A 234 15.17 23.63 -18.09
CA PHE A 234 15.41 22.82 -19.28
C PHE A 234 14.86 23.55 -20.50
N VAL A 235 15.70 23.80 -21.50
CA VAL A 235 15.32 24.59 -22.68
C VAL A 235 15.65 23.82 -23.96
N ALA A 236 14.66 23.60 -24.82
CA ALA A 236 14.82 22.90 -26.09
C ALA A 236 15.51 21.53 -25.93
N MET A 237 15.04 20.75 -24.94
CA MET A 237 15.54 19.41 -24.65
C MET A 237 14.66 18.36 -25.30
N ASN A 238 15.23 17.32 -25.88
CA ASN A 238 14.50 16.22 -26.48
C ASN A 238 14.85 14.88 -25.82
N ASN A 239 13.85 14.02 -25.62
CA ASN A 239 14.00 12.68 -25.02
C ASN A 239 14.79 12.66 -23.70
N THR A 240 14.52 13.60 -22.81
CA THR A 240 15.25 13.78 -21.54
C THR A 240 14.57 13.05 -20.39
N VAL A 241 15.36 12.42 -19.53
CA VAL A 241 14.90 11.73 -18.31
C VAL A 241 15.52 12.39 -17.08
N VAL A 242 14.69 12.78 -16.12
CA VAL A 242 15.12 13.25 -14.80
C VAL A 242 14.60 12.28 -13.75
N ARG A 243 15.46 11.74 -12.89
CA ARG A 243 15.04 10.80 -11.85
C ARG A 243 15.92 10.79 -10.61
N ARG A 244 15.34 10.61 -9.42
CA ARG A 244 16.10 10.57 -8.15
C ARG A 244 16.96 11.82 -7.95
N ILE A 245 16.31 12.98 -7.85
CA ILE A 245 16.95 14.24 -7.49
C ILE A 245 16.03 15.02 -6.54
N THR A 246 16.61 15.83 -5.66
CA THR A 246 15.85 16.70 -4.76
C THR A 246 16.04 18.16 -5.17
N SER A 247 14.96 18.92 -5.38
CA SER A 247 15.02 20.39 -5.51
C SER A 247 14.41 21.02 -4.26
N LEU A 248 15.20 21.77 -3.52
CA LEU A 248 14.87 22.32 -2.20
C LEU A 248 14.97 23.85 -2.24
N ASN A 249 14.09 24.55 -1.50
CA ASN A 249 14.14 26.00 -1.27
C ASN A 249 14.39 26.85 -2.53
N SER A 250 13.62 26.69 -3.61
CA SER A 250 13.87 27.47 -4.83
C SER A 250 13.65 28.98 -4.63
N LYS A 251 14.43 29.83 -5.33
CA LYS A 251 14.22 31.29 -5.36
C LYS A 251 12.92 31.66 -6.07
N PHE A 252 12.49 30.83 -7.03
CA PHE A 252 11.22 30.97 -7.74
C PHE A 252 10.64 29.58 -8.02
N PHE A 253 10.44 29.18 -9.27
CA PHE A 253 10.00 27.82 -9.61
C PHE A 253 11.08 26.76 -9.30
N HIS A 254 10.68 25.56 -8.87
CA HIS A 254 11.62 24.45 -8.67
C HIS A 254 12.14 23.89 -10.01
N LEU A 255 11.26 23.78 -11.01
CA LEU A 255 11.55 23.24 -12.33
C LEU A 255 10.85 24.08 -13.40
N ALA A 256 11.52 24.36 -14.51
CA ALA A 256 10.93 24.99 -15.70
C ALA A 256 11.33 24.23 -16.97
N LEU A 257 10.32 23.85 -17.78
CA LEU A 257 10.51 23.19 -19.08
C LEU A 257 10.09 24.16 -20.19
N VAL A 258 11.00 24.50 -21.10
CA VAL A 258 10.76 25.46 -22.18
C VAL A 258 11.09 24.79 -23.51
N GLN A 259 10.09 24.62 -24.38
CA GLN A 259 10.28 24.01 -25.72
C GLN A 259 10.86 22.58 -25.68
N CYS A 260 10.60 21.80 -24.63
CA CYS A 260 11.07 20.42 -24.51
C CYS A 260 10.11 19.42 -25.19
N LYS A 261 10.64 18.31 -25.73
CA LYS A 261 9.88 17.19 -26.31
C LYS A 261 10.34 15.86 -25.69
N GLY A 262 9.41 14.94 -25.43
CA GLY A 262 9.78 13.63 -24.86
C GLY A 262 10.43 13.69 -23.47
N PHE A 263 10.04 14.66 -22.64
CA PHE A 263 10.58 14.81 -21.28
C PHE A 263 9.87 13.86 -20.30
N ARG A 264 10.64 13.13 -19.48
CA ARG A 264 10.13 12.22 -18.45
C ARG A 264 10.76 12.56 -17.10
N VAL A 265 9.93 12.72 -16.08
CA VAL A 265 10.36 12.81 -14.68
C VAL A 265 9.90 11.53 -13.98
N LEU A 266 10.80 10.80 -13.33
CA LEU A 266 10.50 9.53 -12.62
C LEU A 266 11.08 9.65 -11.21
N GLU A 267 10.33 9.36 -10.14
CA GLU A 267 10.85 9.46 -8.75
C GLU A 267 11.38 10.87 -8.40
N ALA A 268 10.71 11.90 -8.93
CA ALA A 268 10.71 13.28 -8.49
C ALA A 268 9.28 13.79 -8.74
N TRP A 269 8.77 14.64 -7.83
CA TRP A 269 7.39 15.14 -7.69
C TRP A 269 6.44 15.02 -8.90
N GLU A 270 5.19 14.61 -8.59
CA GLU A 270 4.10 14.15 -9.48
C GLU A 270 3.67 15.11 -10.62
N ASP A 271 3.35 14.49 -11.77
CA ASP A 271 2.50 14.84 -12.93
C ASP A 271 2.54 16.22 -13.63
N ILE A 272 3.00 16.25 -14.92
CA ILE A 272 2.43 17.09 -16.01
C ILE A 272 2.65 16.47 -17.41
N LYS A 273 1.60 16.40 -18.24
CA LYS A 273 1.68 16.46 -19.72
C LYS A 273 0.55 17.32 -20.32
N MET A 274 0.85 18.06 -21.39
CA MET A 274 -0.07 18.93 -22.14
C MET A 274 0.10 18.75 -23.66
N LYS A 275 -1.01 18.79 -24.43
CA LYS A 275 -1.09 19.51 -25.72
C LYS A 275 -2.53 19.72 -26.29
N GLU A 276 -2.84 21.00 -26.54
CA GLU A 276 -3.75 21.70 -27.51
C GLU A 276 -5.25 21.37 -27.69
N ILE A 277 -6.03 22.47 -27.79
CA ILE A 277 -7.46 22.67 -27.45
C ILE A 277 -7.77 22.08 -26.07
N SER A 278 -7.42 22.82 -25.02
CA SER A 278 -7.49 22.30 -23.67
C SER A 278 -8.94 22.26 -23.18
N SER A 279 -9.50 21.07 -23.07
CA SER A 279 -10.49 20.79 -22.05
C SER A 279 -9.78 20.41 -20.75
N ALA A 280 -10.29 20.86 -19.62
CA ALA A 280 -9.94 20.31 -18.32
C ALA A 280 -11.21 19.67 -17.77
N THR A 281 -11.20 18.34 -17.70
CA THR A 281 -12.37 17.54 -17.33
C THR A 281 -12.03 16.54 -16.24
N ASN A 282 -13.04 16.07 -15.52
CA ASN A 282 -12.91 15.03 -14.50
C ASN A 282 -11.92 15.41 -13.38
N MET A 283 -12.07 16.62 -12.85
CA MET A 283 -11.22 17.15 -11.78
C MET A 283 -11.95 17.01 -10.45
N THR A 284 -11.37 16.28 -9.50
CA THR A 284 -11.96 16.11 -8.16
C THR A 284 -11.05 16.71 -7.09
N PHE A 285 -11.54 17.72 -6.38
CA PHE A 285 -10.92 18.34 -5.22
C PHE A 285 -11.61 17.79 -3.97
N LYS A 286 -10.98 16.84 -3.27
CA LYS A 286 -11.60 16.20 -2.09
C LYS A 286 -10.79 16.35 -0.81
N ASN A 287 -11.47 16.43 0.32
CA ASN A 287 -10.90 16.37 1.67
C ASN A 287 -9.95 17.53 2.03
N PHE A 288 -10.33 18.76 1.65
CA PHE A 288 -9.55 19.94 2.02
C PHE A 288 -10.03 20.54 3.34
N ALA A 289 -9.10 20.79 4.25
CA ALA A 289 -9.32 21.61 5.45
C ALA A 289 -8.84 23.04 5.18
N MET A 290 -9.74 24.00 5.32
CA MET A 290 -9.49 25.42 5.09
C MET A 290 -9.33 26.13 6.43
N ASN A 291 -8.28 26.92 6.57
CA ASN A 291 -8.09 27.75 7.75
C ASN A 291 -7.84 29.19 7.32
N ASN A 292 -8.82 30.06 7.58
CA ASN A 292 -8.74 31.50 7.34
C ASN A 292 -8.46 31.88 5.87
N VAL A 293 -8.96 31.09 4.92
CA VAL A 293 -8.65 31.24 3.48
C VAL A 293 -9.56 32.27 2.83
N SER A 294 -9.02 33.23 2.06
CA SER A 294 -9.84 34.34 1.53
C SER A 294 -11.01 33.88 0.66
N ASN A 295 -10.77 33.10 -0.40
CA ASN A 295 -11.81 32.46 -1.20
C ASN A 295 -11.45 30.97 -1.36
N PRO A 296 -11.94 30.09 -0.49
CA PRO A 296 -11.59 28.67 -0.49
C PRO A 296 -11.75 27.94 -1.83
N ILE A 297 -12.75 28.32 -2.65
CA ILE A 297 -12.98 27.73 -3.97
C ILE A 297 -13.11 28.85 -5.00
N ILE A 298 -12.25 28.85 -6.02
CA ILE A 298 -12.30 29.79 -7.13
C ILE A 298 -12.16 29.02 -8.45
N ILE A 299 -13.12 29.19 -9.36
CA ILE A 299 -12.93 28.99 -10.80
C ILE A 299 -13.01 30.37 -11.44
N ASP A 300 -11.92 30.84 -12.04
CA ASP A 300 -11.89 32.12 -12.75
C ASP A 300 -11.40 31.93 -14.19
N GLN A 301 -12.34 31.79 -15.13
CA GLN A 301 -12.08 31.75 -16.56
C GLN A 301 -12.02 33.15 -17.19
N SER A 302 -12.16 34.21 -16.39
CA SER A 302 -11.90 35.60 -16.79
C SER A 302 -10.53 36.11 -16.32
N TYR A 303 -9.78 35.26 -15.62
CA TYR A 303 -8.50 35.55 -15.01
C TYR A 303 -7.53 36.18 -16.01
N CYS A 304 -7.26 37.46 -15.80
CA CYS A 304 -6.39 38.26 -16.65
C CYS A 304 -5.45 39.10 -15.76
N PRO A 305 -4.41 38.46 -15.19
CA PRO A 305 -3.53 39.08 -14.20
C PRO A 305 -2.52 40.07 -14.81
N PHE A 306 -2.45 40.19 -16.14
CA PHE A 306 -1.50 41.06 -16.84
C PHE A 306 -2.26 42.06 -17.72
N ARG A 307 -1.81 43.32 -17.81
CA ARG A 307 -2.43 44.33 -18.69
C ARG A 307 -2.48 43.97 -20.18
N SER A 308 -1.76 42.93 -20.62
CA SER A 308 -1.68 42.48 -22.01
C SER A 308 -2.76 41.47 -22.43
N CYS A 309 -3.48 40.86 -21.48
CA CYS A 309 -4.63 40.02 -21.82
C CYS A 309 -5.89 40.88 -22.03
N SER A 310 -6.79 40.40 -22.89
CA SER A 310 -7.98 41.13 -23.29
C SER A 310 -9.20 40.60 -22.54
N PHE A 311 -9.81 41.43 -21.70
CA PHE A 311 -11.13 41.15 -21.12
C PHE A 311 -12.26 41.07 -22.16
N LYS A 312 -11.99 41.38 -23.44
CA LYS A 312 -13.00 41.34 -24.51
C LYS A 312 -13.20 39.94 -25.09
N ALA A 313 -12.21 39.05 -24.98
CA ALA A 313 -12.28 37.71 -25.55
C ALA A 313 -12.54 36.66 -24.45
N PRO A 314 -13.51 35.75 -24.59
CA PRO A 314 -13.76 34.69 -23.61
C PRO A 314 -12.62 33.66 -23.59
N SER A 315 -12.37 33.05 -22.43
CA SER A 315 -11.45 31.90 -22.35
C SER A 315 -11.92 30.76 -23.27
N LEU A 316 -10.97 30.19 -24.01
CA LEU A 316 -11.20 29.09 -24.97
C LEU A 316 -11.06 27.70 -24.33
N VAL A 317 -10.89 27.63 -23.00
CA VAL A 317 -10.73 26.38 -22.25
C VAL A 317 -12.11 25.85 -21.85
N LYS A 318 -12.45 24.61 -22.23
CA LYS A 318 -13.69 23.97 -21.78
C LYS A 318 -13.45 23.30 -20.42
N LEU A 319 -14.19 23.72 -19.40
CA LEU A 319 -14.20 23.07 -18.10
C LEU A 319 -15.39 22.12 -18.01
N SER A 320 -15.18 20.86 -17.62
CA SER A 320 -16.27 19.91 -17.39
C SER A 320 -16.01 18.95 -16.23
N ASP A 321 -17.06 18.37 -15.65
CA ASP A 321 -16.97 17.29 -14.65
C ASP A 321 -16.00 17.62 -13.51
N ILE A 322 -16.25 18.73 -12.81
CA ILE A 322 -15.43 19.20 -11.70
C ILE A 322 -16.17 18.94 -10.40
N TYR A 323 -15.56 18.26 -9.43
CA TYR A 323 -16.18 17.89 -8.17
C TYR A 323 -15.38 18.45 -6.99
N PHE A 324 -15.98 19.30 -6.18
CA PHE A 324 -15.43 19.72 -4.90
C PHE A 324 -16.14 18.94 -3.80
N LYS A 325 -15.44 18.01 -3.14
CA LYS A 325 -16.02 17.08 -2.17
C LYS A 325 -15.41 17.26 -0.78
N ASN A 326 -16.21 17.29 0.28
CA ASN A 326 -15.73 17.29 1.67
C ASN A 326 -14.67 18.39 1.94
N ILE A 327 -14.99 19.64 1.59
CA ILE A 327 -14.13 20.80 1.86
C ILE A 327 -14.66 21.49 3.11
N LYS A 328 -13.89 21.50 4.20
CA LYS A 328 -14.36 21.98 5.51
C LYS A 328 -13.45 23.08 6.05
N GLY A 329 -13.97 24.04 6.82
CA GLY A 329 -13.14 24.99 7.59
C GLY A 329 -13.57 26.44 7.48
N THR A 330 -12.63 27.39 7.52
CA THR A 330 -12.95 28.83 7.60
C THR A 330 -12.46 29.65 6.40
N SER A 331 -13.24 30.67 6.05
CA SER A 331 -12.94 31.67 5.03
C SER A 331 -12.79 33.05 5.64
N SER A 332 -11.82 33.84 5.18
CA SER A 332 -11.66 35.25 5.60
C SER A 332 -12.47 36.24 4.78
N SER A 333 -13.12 35.81 3.68
CA SER A 333 -14.01 36.66 2.90
C SER A 333 -15.45 36.14 2.91
N LYS A 334 -16.40 37.04 2.67
CA LYS A 334 -17.82 36.68 2.58
C LYS A 334 -18.15 35.82 1.36
N VAL A 335 -17.30 35.81 0.33
CA VAL A 335 -17.51 35.02 -0.89
C VAL A 335 -16.58 33.81 -0.84
N ALA A 336 -17.03 32.73 -0.22
CA ALA A 336 -16.16 31.58 -0.04
C ALA A 336 -15.98 30.74 -1.31
N VAL A 337 -16.97 30.79 -2.20
CA VAL A 337 -16.99 30.06 -3.47
C VAL A 337 -17.32 31.04 -4.61
N ALA A 338 -16.41 31.17 -5.57
CA ALA A 338 -16.56 32.00 -6.76
C ALA A 338 -16.39 31.15 -8.03
N LEU A 339 -17.45 31.04 -8.84
CA LEU A 339 -17.46 30.27 -10.08
C LEU A 339 -17.72 31.19 -11.28
N GLU A 340 -16.65 31.69 -11.88
CA GLU A 340 -16.63 32.58 -13.03
C GLU A 340 -16.24 31.83 -14.30
N CYS A 341 -17.24 31.24 -14.96
CA CYS A 341 -17.05 30.48 -16.18
C CYS A 341 -17.05 31.36 -17.45
N SER A 342 -16.40 30.87 -18.49
CA SER A 342 -16.26 31.56 -19.78
C SER A 342 -17.61 31.71 -20.47
N LYS A 343 -17.88 32.89 -21.03
CA LYS A 343 -19.07 33.13 -21.86
C LYS A 343 -19.02 32.39 -23.21
N GLY A 344 -17.83 32.10 -23.72
CA GLY A 344 -17.63 31.39 -25.00
C GLY A 344 -17.61 29.87 -24.82
N PHE A 345 -17.10 29.39 -23.70
CA PHE A 345 -16.99 27.96 -23.36
C PHE A 345 -17.38 27.72 -21.89
N PRO A 346 -18.67 27.80 -21.52
CA PRO A 346 -19.12 27.67 -20.13
C PRO A 346 -18.69 26.35 -19.48
N CYS A 347 -18.46 26.37 -18.16
CA CYS A 347 -18.23 25.14 -17.40
C CYS A 347 -19.44 24.21 -17.51
N GLN A 348 -19.23 22.90 -17.38
CA GLN A 348 -20.27 21.88 -17.39
C GLN A 348 -20.05 20.92 -16.21
N ASN A 349 -21.10 20.51 -15.51
CA ASN A 349 -21.00 19.55 -14.40
C ASN A 349 -19.98 19.96 -13.31
N VAL A 350 -20.07 21.18 -12.79
CA VAL A 350 -19.33 21.60 -11.59
C VAL A 350 -20.18 21.31 -10.36
N ASN A 351 -19.74 20.39 -9.52
CA ASN A 351 -20.45 19.86 -8.37
C ASN A 351 -19.76 20.27 -7.07
N LEU A 352 -20.56 20.72 -6.09
CA LEU A 352 -20.12 20.98 -4.71
C LEU A 352 -20.84 19.97 -3.80
N GLU A 353 -20.09 19.11 -3.13
CA GLU A 353 -20.61 18.03 -2.28
C GLU A 353 -19.92 18.11 -0.91
N ASN A 354 -20.67 18.21 0.18
CA ASN A 354 -20.11 18.30 1.54
C ASN A 354 -19.08 19.45 1.71
N VAL A 355 -19.32 20.61 1.10
CA VAL A 355 -18.50 21.82 1.28
C VAL A 355 -19.06 22.65 2.46
N HIS A 356 -18.37 22.66 3.60
CA HIS A 356 -18.74 23.36 4.81
C HIS A 356 -17.70 24.43 5.18
N LEU A 357 -17.99 25.67 4.82
CA LEU A 357 -17.10 26.80 5.09
C LEU A 357 -17.81 27.80 6.01
N LEU A 358 -17.08 28.37 6.97
CA LEU A 358 -17.56 29.38 7.91
C LEU A 358 -16.74 30.66 7.79
N LEU A 359 -17.34 31.84 7.97
CA LEU A 359 -16.55 33.07 8.01
C LEU A 359 -15.71 33.10 9.29
N SER A 360 -14.41 33.42 9.18
CA SER A 360 -13.54 33.63 10.34
C SER A 360 -13.90 34.95 11.03
N SER A 361 -14.41 34.90 12.27
CA SER A 361 -14.59 36.08 13.11
C SER A 361 -13.37 36.29 14.00
N GLU A 362 -12.94 37.55 14.18
CA GLU A 362 -11.89 37.93 15.15
C GLU A 362 -12.44 38.11 16.58
N ASP A 363 -13.76 37.98 16.78
CA ASP A 363 -14.42 38.15 18.09
C ASP A 363 -15.07 36.83 18.56
N GLU A 364 -14.59 36.26 19.66
CA GLU A 364 -15.07 35.01 20.29
C GLU A 364 -16.46 35.12 20.96
N THR A 365 -17.17 36.25 20.82
CA THR A 365 -18.41 36.53 21.57
C THR A 365 -19.66 36.69 20.71
N LYS A 366 -19.59 36.47 19.39
CA LYS A 366 -20.77 36.47 18.51
C LYS A 366 -21.04 35.09 17.94
N ASP A 367 -22.32 34.75 17.98
CA ASP A 367 -22.94 33.53 17.45
C ASP A 367 -22.37 33.17 16.07
N GLN A 368 -21.90 31.94 15.89
CA GLN A 368 -21.18 31.44 14.70
C GLN A 368 -22.10 31.19 13.50
N SER A 369 -23.00 32.13 13.20
CA SER A 369 -24.06 32.00 12.18
C SER A 369 -24.02 33.10 11.12
N GLU A 370 -22.84 33.64 10.78
CA GLU A 370 -22.70 34.47 9.58
C GLU A 370 -22.61 33.62 8.31
N ILE A 371 -23.61 33.78 7.44
CA ILE A 371 -23.81 33.03 6.20
C ILE A 371 -22.81 33.50 5.11
N LEU A 372 -22.08 32.57 4.50
CA LEU A 372 -21.22 32.83 3.33
C LEU A 372 -22.03 32.87 2.02
N TYR A 373 -21.57 33.66 1.05
CA TYR A 373 -22.22 33.80 -0.26
C TYR A 373 -21.53 32.93 -1.32
N LEU A 374 -22.34 32.34 -2.20
CA LEU A 374 -21.92 31.77 -3.48
C LEU A 374 -22.09 32.83 -4.57
N SER A 375 -21.04 33.08 -5.37
CA SER A 375 -21.11 33.96 -6.55
C SER A 375 -20.98 33.15 -7.83
N TYR A 376 -21.95 33.29 -8.75
CA TYR A 376 -21.93 32.64 -10.07
C TYR A 376 -22.40 33.58 -11.19
N ARG A 377 -21.84 33.42 -12.39
CA ARG A 377 -22.34 33.99 -13.66
C ARG A 377 -22.50 32.86 -14.68
N VAL A 378 -23.72 32.43 -14.99
CA VAL A 378 -24.00 31.44 -16.05
C VAL A 378 -25.06 32.00 -17.01
N ILE A 379 -24.76 31.96 -18.32
CA ILE A 379 -25.73 32.14 -19.41
C ILE A 379 -25.97 30.74 -19.99
N SER A 380 -27.24 30.34 -20.00
CA SER A 380 -27.74 28.99 -20.20
C SER A 380 -27.48 28.40 -21.59
N ASN A 381 -27.24 27.08 -21.63
CA ASN A 381 -27.96 26.14 -22.48
C ASN A 381 -27.79 24.71 -21.92
N PHE A 382 -28.81 24.29 -21.14
CA PHE A 382 -29.13 22.97 -20.59
C PHE A 382 -28.06 22.20 -19.79
N GLY A 383 -28.31 22.03 -18.48
CA GLY A 383 -27.70 20.95 -17.69
C GLY A 383 -27.37 21.17 -16.20
N CYS A 384 -27.89 22.20 -15.52
CA CYS A 384 -27.96 22.22 -14.05
C CYS A 384 -29.36 22.70 -13.64
N LEU A 385 -30.05 21.93 -12.80
CA LEU A 385 -31.27 22.36 -12.11
C LEU A 385 -30.90 23.49 -11.15
N CYS A 386 -31.05 24.74 -11.57
CA CYS A 386 -31.27 25.93 -10.73
C CYS A 386 -31.79 27.04 -11.65
N GLU A 387 -32.88 27.68 -11.24
CA GLU A 387 -33.63 28.69 -12.01
C GLU A 387 -32.80 29.94 -12.41
N GLU A 388 -33.29 30.65 -13.44
CA GLU A 388 -32.70 31.85 -14.05
C GLU A 388 -32.61 33.09 -13.12
N PRO A 389 -31.79 34.12 -13.49
CA PRO A 389 -31.09 34.95 -12.52
C PRO A 389 -31.91 36.14 -12.01
N ARG A 390 -32.07 36.23 -10.68
CA ARG A 390 -32.32 37.48 -9.95
C ARG A 390 -31.59 37.44 -8.60
N GLU A 391 -30.72 38.44 -8.37
CA GLU A 391 -30.07 38.82 -7.10
C GLU A 391 -29.53 37.70 -6.18
N ALA A 392 -28.19 37.65 -6.04
CA ALA A 392 -27.42 36.93 -5.01
C ALA A 392 -28.23 35.93 -4.16
N THR A 393 -28.34 34.69 -4.64
CA THR A 393 -29.07 33.62 -3.96
C THR A 393 -28.46 33.38 -2.58
N LYS A 394 -29.20 33.74 -1.53
CA LYS A 394 -28.85 33.41 -0.14
C LYS A 394 -29.02 31.90 0.06
N ILE A 395 -27.95 31.20 0.42
CA ILE A 395 -28.03 29.81 0.88
C ILE A 395 -27.73 29.81 2.37
N ALA A 396 -28.70 29.42 3.20
CA ALA A 396 -28.44 29.09 4.60
C ALA A 396 -27.70 27.74 4.64
N VAL A 397 -26.41 27.76 4.98
CA VAL A 397 -25.63 26.54 5.23
C VAL A 397 -25.87 26.12 6.68
N ALA A 398 -27.03 25.52 6.96
CA ALA A 398 -27.29 24.79 8.20
C ALA A 398 -28.42 23.75 8.00
N SER A 399 -28.01 22.48 8.07
CA SER A 399 -28.75 21.28 8.48
C SER A 399 -30.30 21.23 8.36
N HIS A 400 -30.77 20.22 7.62
CA HIS A 400 -31.97 19.49 8.02
C HIS A 400 -31.58 18.10 8.56
N LEU A 401 -32.07 17.85 9.77
CA LEU A 401 -31.83 16.68 10.60
C LEU A 401 -32.40 15.41 9.98
N SER A 402 -31.56 14.40 9.84
CA SER A 402 -31.92 13.00 10.08
C SER A 402 -30.65 12.25 10.53
N SER A 403 -30.51 12.09 11.85
CA SER A 403 -29.66 11.11 12.60
C SER A 403 -28.16 10.97 12.26
N PRO A 404 -27.30 10.65 13.26
CA PRO A 404 -25.86 10.69 13.10
C PRO A 404 -25.33 9.33 12.63
N GLU A 405 -25.18 9.11 11.32
CA GLU A 405 -24.42 7.97 10.80
C GLU A 405 -23.66 8.32 9.50
N MET A 406 -22.42 7.83 9.44
CA MET A 406 -21.54 7.62 8.29
C MET A 406 -20.85 8.80 7.59
N GLU A 407 -19.52 8.84 7.79
CA GLU A 407 -18.52 9.32 6.84
C GLU A 407 -18.82 8.79 5.43
N SER A 408 -18.93 9.66 4.41
CA SER A 408 -19.16 9.18 3.04
C SER A 408 -17.86 8.59 2.47
N ALA A 409 -17.75 7.26 2.57
CA ALA A 409 -16.77 6.43 1.88
C ALA A 409 -16.72 6.78 0.38
N SER A 410 -15.56 6.59 -0.27
CA SER A 410 -15.53 6.49 -1.73
C SER A 410 -16.53 5.42 -2.15
N GLU A 411 -17.41 5.73 -3.12
CA GLU A 411 -18.42 4.78 -3.57
C GLU A 411 -17.77 3.45 -3.97
N LEU A 412 -18.02 2.41 -3.17
CA LEU A 412 -17.54 1.05 -3.41
C LEU A 412 -18.35 0.46 -4.57
N VAL A 413 -17.66 -0.29 -5.44
CA VAL A 413 -18.23 -0.89 -6.64
C VAL A 413 -17.99 -2.39 -6.65
N PRO A 414 -18.80 -3.18 -7.39
CA PRO A 414 -18.55 -4.60 -7.50
C PRO A 414 -17.25 -4.91 -8.25
N PHE A 415 -16.51 -5.92 -7.78
CA PHE A 415 -15.30 -6.38 -8.42
C PHE A 415 -15.61 -6.89 -9.84
N PRO A 416 -14.93 -6.37 -10.89
CA PRO A 416 -15.38 -6.49 -12.27
C PRO A 416 -15.34 -7.92 -12.81
N LEU A 417 -14.56 -8.79 -12.18
CA LEU A 417 -14.38 -10.19 -12.58
C LEU A 417 -15.36 -11.15 -11.91
N LEU A 418 -16.26 -10.68 -11.04
CA LEU A 418 -17.37 -11.51 -10.55
C LEU A 418 -18.30 -11.91 -11.70
N LEU A 419 -18.80 -13.15 -11.66
CA LEU A 419 -19.75 -13.64 -12.65
C LEU A 419 -21.09 -12.91 -12.51
N THR A 420 -21.60 -12.39 -13.62
CA THR A 420 -22.88 -11.65 -13.67
C THR A 420 -24.04 -12.55 -14.07
N PRO A 421 -25.29 -12.29 -13.58
CA PRO A 421 -25.65 -11.26 -12.60
C PRO A 421 -25.16 -11.60 -11.19
N ILE A 422 -24.63 -10.60 -10.48
CA ILE A 422 -23.92 -10.80 -9.20
C ILE A 422 -24.90 -11.26 -8.11
N GLU A 423 -26.11 -10.71 -8.12
CA GLU A 423 -27.16 -10.91 -7.12
C GLU A 423 -27.58 -12.37 -6.97
N SER A 424 -27.41 -13.18 -8.02
CA SER A 424 -27.75 -14.61 -8.01
C SER A 424 -26.55 -15.55 -8.06
N ASN A 425 -25.34 -15.04 -8.32
CA ASN A 425 -24.14 -15.87 -8.52
C ASN A 425 -23.06 -15.65 -7.47
N TYR A 426 -23.17 -14.61 -6.64
CA TYR A 426 -22.17 -14.28 -5.64
C TYR A 426 -22.79 -14.16 -4.25
N ARG A 427 -22.14 -14.83 -3.30
CA ARG A 427 -22.32 -14.66 -1.86
C ARG A 427 -20.93 -14.65 -1.25
N ALA A 428 -20.62 -13.59 -0.51
CA ALA A 428 -19.29 -13.43 0.09
C ALA A 428 -19.02 -14.53 1.13
N CYS A 429 -19.88 -14.67 2.14
CA CYS A 429 -19.72 -15.67 3.20
C CYS A 429 -19.86 -17.10 2.67
N THR A 430 -18.81 -17.89 2.85
CA THR A 430 -18.74 -19.30 2.43
C THR A 430 -19.64 -20.20 3.28
N ILE A 431 -19.66 -19.96 4.60
CA ILE A 431 -20.35 -20.81 5.56
C ILE A 431 -21.71 -20.18 5.87
N PRO A 432 -22.83 -20.81 5.48
CA PRO A 432 -24.15 -20.30 5.81
C PRO A 432 -24.44 -20.57 7.29
N TYR A 433 -24.63 -19.51 8.08
CA TYR A 433 -25.00 -19.67 9.49
C TYR A 433 -26.49 -20.00 9.64
N ARG A 434 -27.28 -19.63 8.64
CA ARG A 434 -28.74 -19.74 8.62
C ARG A 434 -29.26 -20.06 7.22
N PHE A 435 -30.36 -20.79 7.17
CA PHE A 435 -31.19 -21.02 6.00
C PHE A 435 -32.55 -20.33 6.13
N PRO A 436 -33.24 -19.98 5.02
CA PRO A 436 -34.56 -19.34 5.07
C PRO A 436 -35.65 -20.15 5.79
N SER A 437 -35.46 -21.46 5.94
CA SER A 437 -36.37 -22.35 6.67
C SER A 437 -36.21 -22.30 8.19
N ASP A 438 -35.11 -21.73 8.70
CA ASP A 438 -34.83 -21.66 10.13
C ASP A 438 -35.72 -20.63 10.83
N ASN A 439 -35.98 -20.84 12.12
CA ASN A 439 -36.80 -19.90 12.89
C ASN A 439 -36.08 -18.55 13.06
N PRO A 440 -36.60 -17.42 12.54
CA PRO A 440 -35.90 -16.14 12.55
C PRO A 440 -35.70 -15.57 13.96
N ARG A 441 -36.50 -16.00 14.95
CA ARG A 441 -36.43 -15.50 16.34
C ARG A 441 -35.55 -16.34 17.25
N LYS A 442 -34.87 -17.37 16.73
CA LYS A 442 -34.00 -18.24 17.54
C LYS A 442 -32.66 -18.41 16.83
N PRO A 443 -31.53 -18.27 17.55
CA PRO A 443 -30.23 -18.50 16.94
C PRO A 443 -30.08 -19.97 16.53
N THR A 444 -29.42 -20.21 15.40
CA THR A 444 -29.06 -21.55 14.96
C THR A 444 -27.84 -22.06 15.73
N PRO A 445 -27.59 -23.38 15.79
CA PRO A 445 -26.35 -23.90 16.38
C PRO A 445 -25.08 -23.35 15.71
N ILE A 446 -25.12 -23.06 14.42
CA ILE A 446 -23.98 -22.52 13.67
C ILE A 446 -23.75 -21.05 14.06
N GLU A 447 -24.81 -20.24 14.17
CA GLU A 447 -24.70 -18.86 14.66
C GLU A 447 -24.10 -18.84 16.06
N LEU A 448 -24.57 -19.70 16.98
CA LEU A 448 -24.03 -19.78 18.33
C LEU A 448 -22.53 -20.14 18.33
N SER A 449 -22.14 -21.15 17.55
CA SER A 449 -20.73 -21.57 17.44
C SER A 449 -19.85 -20.43 16.93
N TRP A 450 -20.28 -19.68 15.92
CA TRP A 450 -19.51 -18.56 15.39
C TRP A 450 -19.49 -17.36 16.33
N ILE A 451 -20.61 -17.06 17.00
CA ILE A 451 -20.61 -16.03 18.06
C ILE A 451 -19.61 -16.41 19.14
N ASP A 452 -19.52 -17.68 19.55
CA ASP A 452 -18.55 -18.15 20.54
C ASP A 452 -17.10 -17.98 20.07
N VAL A 453 -16.78 -18.21 18.79
CA VAL A 453 -15.45 -17.91 18.23
C VAL A 453 -15.07 -16.44 18.43
N PHE A 454 -15.97 -15.51 18.08
CA PHE A 454 -15.72 -14.08 18.27
C PHE A 454 -15.69 -13.69 19.74
N TYR A 455 -16.52 -14.30 20.59
CA TYR A 455 -16.52 -14.08 22.03
C TYR A 455 -15.17 -14.47 22.66
N ASN A 456 -14.62 -15.62 22.24
CA ASN A 456 -13.33 -16.11 22.69
C ASN A 456 -12.14 -15.27 22.21
N SER A 457 -12.33 -14.42 21.19
CA SER A 457 -11.30 -13.47 20.74
C SER A 457 -11.18 -12.22 21.61
N ILE A 458 -12.20 -11.89 22.42
CA ILE A 458 -12.24 -10.65 23.21
C ILE A 458 -11.00 -10.45 24.10
N PRO A 459 -10.50 -11.46 24.86
CA PRO A 459 -9.36 -11.26 25.74
C PRO A 459 -8.09 -10.81 25.01
N SER A 460 -7.79 -11.39 23.85
CA SER A 460 -6.57 -11.06 23.10
C SER A 460 -6.64 -9.67 22.48
N PHE A 461 -7.80 -9.26 21.95
CA PHE A 461 -8.02 -7.89 21.46
C PHE A 461 -7.98 -6.88 22.60
N LYS A 462 -8.56 -7.19 23.76
CA LYS A 462 -8.50 -6.35 24.96
C LYS A 462 -7.06 -6.14 25.41
N GLU A 463 -6.26 -7.20 25.52
CA GLU A 463 -4.86 -7.13 25.94
C GLU A 463 -4.05 -6.22 25.00
N ARG A 464 -4.19 -6.42 23.68
CA ARG A 464 -3.52 -5.60 22.67
C ARG A 464 -3.96 -4.14 22.74
N ALA A 465 -5.27 -3.89 22.81
CA ALA A 465 -5.83 -2.56 22.93
C ALA A 465 -5.37 -1.84 24.21
N ALA A 466 -5.31 -2.54 25.35
CA ALA A 466 -4.84 -1.98 26.62
C ALA A 466 -3.36 -1.55 26.55
N SER A 467 -2.57 -2.22 25.71
CA SER A 467 -1.15 -1.93 25.52
C SER A 467 -0.84 -0.85 24.47
N ASP A 468 -1.85 -0.30 23.79
CA ASP A 468 -1.68 0.69 22.71
C ASP A 468 -1.25 2.06 23.28
N PRO A 469 0.01 2.49 23.06
CA PRO A 469 0.51 3.74 23.64
C PRO A 469 -0.02 4.99 22.94
N THR A 470 -0.67 4.83 21.78
CA THR A 470 -1.18 5.96 20.98
C THR A 470 -2.54 6.46 21.48
N VAL A 471 -3.23 5.67 22.30
CA VAL A 471 -4.56 5.98 22.80
C VAL A 471 -4.48 6.40 24.28
N PRO A 472 -4.91 7.63 24.62
CA PRO A 472 -5.04 8.04 26.02
C PRO A 472 -6.04 7.16 26.76
N ASP A 473 -5.68 6.73 27.98
CA ASP A 473 -6.50 5.85 28.82
C ASP A 473 -6.86 4.51 28.14
N ALA A 474 -5.89 3.95 27.40
CA ALA A 474 -6.04 2.72 26.61
C ALA A 474 -6.59 1.55 27.43
N GLU A 475 -6.12 1.33 28.66
CA GLU A 475 -6.57 0.24 29.52
C GLU A 475 -8.07 0.33 29.84
N ALA A 476 -8.56 1.50 30.26
CA ALA A 476 -9.99 1.69 30.55
C ALA A 476 -10.85 1.63 29.27
N LYS A 477 -10.34 2.09 28.13
CA LYS A 477 -11.02 1.96 26.85
C LYS A 477 -11.06 0.52 26.34
N ALA A 478 -10.01 -0.26 26.55
CA ALA A 478 -9.96 -1.67 26.20
C ALA A 478 -10.95 -2.49 27.05
N GLU A 479 -11.10 -2.15 28.33
CA GLU A 479 -12.14 -2.71 29.19
C GLU A 479 -13.54 -2.39 28.64
N LYS A 480 -13.79 -1.13 28.23
CA LYS A 480 -15.06 -0.74 27.58
C LYS A 480 -15.29 -1.48 26.26
N PHE A 481 -14.25 -1.72 25.47
CA PHE A 481 -14.34 -2.53 24.24
C PHE A 481 -14.84 -3.94 24.58
N ALA A 482 -14.19 -4.61 25.53
CA ALA A 482 -14.54 -5.97 25.91
C ALA A 482 -15.98 -6.06 26.41
N GLN A 483 -16.42 -5.11 27.22
CA GLN A 483 -17.79 -5.04 27.74
C GLN A 483 -18.82 -4.78 26.63
N ARG A 484 -18.60 -3.77 25.78
CA ARG A 484 -19.56 -3.41 24.71
C ARG A 484 -19.66 -4.52 23.66
N TYR A 485 -18.53 -5.09 23.25
CA TYR A 485 -18.54 -6.13 22.23
C TYR A 485 -19.12 -7.45 22.77
N ALA A 486 -18.79 -7.86 24.01
CA ALA A 486 -19.45 -9.01 24.65
C ALA A 486 -20.96 -8.83 24.75
N GLN A 487 -21.43 -7.64 25.12
CA GLN A 487 -22.88 -7.35 25.20
C GLN A 487 -23.56 -7.49 23.83
N ILE A 488 -22.95 -6.98 22.76
CA ILE A 488 -23.47 -7.13 21.39
C ILE A 488 -23.61 -8.62 21.02
N LEU A 489 -22.59 -9.43 21.30
CA LEU A 489 -22.62 -10.87 21.04
C LEU A 489 -23.69 -11.59 21.88
N ASP A 490 -23.84 -11.23 23.16
CA ASP A 490 -24.88 -11.77 24.03
C ASP A 490 -26.30 -11.39 23.58
N ASP A 491 -26.47 -10.19 23.02
CA ASP A 491 -27.74 -9.75 22.44
C ASP A 491 -28.07 -10.57 21.19
N MET A 492 -27.09 -10.85 20.32
CA MET A 492 -27.27 -11.71 19.15
C MET A 492 -27.62 -13.17 19.52
N LYS A 493 -27.08 -13.68 20.64
CA LYS A 493 -27.48 -14.99 21.19
C LYS A 493 -28.94 -15.02 21.66
N LYS A 494 -29.52 -13.87 22.03
CA LYS A 494 -30.92 -13.76 22.48
C LYS A 494 -31.86 -13.48 21.31
N ASP A 495 -31.44 -12.60 20.41
CA ASP A 495 -32.21 -12.15 19.25
C ASP A 495 -31.29 -12.02 18.02
N PRO A 496 -31.35 -12.97 17.07
CA PRO A 496 -30.52 -12.93 15.87
C PRO A 496 -30.69 -11.67 15.03
N GLU A 497 -31.85 -11.00 15.09
CA GLU A 497 -32.12 -9.77 14.32
C GLU A 497 -31.53 -8.52 14.99
N SER A 498 -30.97 -8.64 16.20
CA SER A 498 -30.31 -7.52 16.88
C SER A 498 -29.06 -7.05 16.14
N HIS A 499 -28.71 -5.76 16.32
CA HIS A 499 -27.49 -5.16 15.81
C HIS A 499 -27.25 -5.36 14.29
N GLY A 500 -28.34 -5.47 13.51
CA GLY A 500 -28.31 -5.62 12.06
C GLY A 500 -28.16 -7.06 11.55
N GLY A 501 -28.40 -8.07 12.40
CA GLY A 501 -28.36 -9.48 12.02
C GLY A 501 -29.56 -9.94 11.17
N PRO A 502 -29.67 -11.25 10.87
CA PRO A 502 -28.91 -12.38 11.42
C PRO A 502 -27.39 -12.32 11.19
N PRO A 503 -26.56 -12.81 12.12
CA PRO A 503 -25.11 -12.67 12.02
C PRO A 503 -24.53 -13.53 10.89
N ASP A 504 -23.49 -12.99 10.26
CA ASP A 504 -22.53 -13.70 9.42
C ASP A 504 -21.10 -13.28 9.78
N CYS A 505 -20.07 -13.88 9.15
CA CYS A 505 -18.68 -13.55 9.47
C CYS A 505 -18.33 -12.08 9.21
N ILE A 506 -18.96 -11.45 8.22
CA ILE A 506 -18.72 -10.05 7.85
C ILE A 506 -19.28 -9.14 8.94
N LEU A 507 -20.53 -9.36 9.37
CA LEU A 507 -21.17 -8.56 10.41
C LEU A 507 -20.45 -8.68 11.75
N LEU A 508 -20.06 -9.90 12.15
CA LEU A 508 -19.30 -10.12 13.39
C LEU A 508 -17.94 -9.40 13.36
N CYS A 509 -17.20 -9.48 12.24
CA CYS A 509 -15.96 -8.71 12.07
C CYS A 509 -16.23 -7.20 12.14
N ARG A 510 -17.25 -6.71 11.43
CA ARG A 510 -17.57 -5.28 11.35
C ARG A 510 -17.92 -4.69 12.70
N LEU A 511 -18.72 -5.38 13.50
CA LEU A 511 -19.10 -4.92 14.84
C LEU A 511 -17.89 -4.84 15.77
N ARG A 512 -16.96 -5.80 15.69
CA ARG A 512 -15.70 -5.75 16.46
C ARG A 512 -14.89 -4.50 16.13
N GLU A 513 -14.65 -4.26 14.84
CA GLU A 513 -13.87 -3.11 14.36
C GLU A 513 -14.56 -1.79 14.69
N GLN A 514 -15.89 -1.72 14.55
CA GLN A 514 -16.66 -0.52 14.89
C GLN A 514 -16.51 -0.15 16.37
N VAL A 515 -16.62 -1.11 17.30
CA VAL A 515 -16.48 -0.82 18.73
C VAL A 515 -15.07 -0.32 19.07
N LEU A 516 -14.02 -0.92 18.49
CA LEU A 516 -12.63 -0.44 18.66
C LEU A 516 -12.46 1.00 18.17
N ARG A 517 -12.93 1.29 16.95
CA ARG A 517 -12.80 2.60 16.29
C ARG A 517 -13.59 3.68 17.02
N GLU A 518 -14.81 3.40 17.48
CA GLU A 518 -15.62 4.31 18.29
C GLU A 518 -14.92 4.71 19.61
N LEU A 519 -14.14 3.79 20.20
CA LEU A 519 -13.37 4.05 21.42
C LEU A 519 -12.05 4.80 21.14
N GLY A 520 -11.73 5.02 19.86
CA GLY A 520 -10.57 5.77 19.40
C GLY A 520 -9.34 4.92 19.10
N PHE A 521 -9.45 3.59 19.11
CA PHE A 521 -8.39 2.70 18.64
C PHE A 521 -8.35 2.74 17.12
N ARG A 522 -7.17 2.99 16.54
CA ARG A 522 -6.98 2.97 15.08
C ARG A 522 -6.28 1.72 14.59
N ASP A 523 -5.24 1.28 15.29
CA ASP A 523 -4.48 0.07 14.95
C ASP A 523 -3.80 -0.52 16.19
N ILE A 524 -4.52 -1.39 16.90
CA ILE A 524 -4.00 -2.05 18.11
C ILE A 524 -2.93 -3.11 17.82
N PHE A 525 -2.67 -3.42 16.54
CA PHE A 525 -1.67 -4.40 16.11
C PHE A 525 -0.41 -3.74 15.53
N LYS A 526 -0.39 -2.41 15.37
CA LYS A 526 0.69 -1.68 14.69
C LYS A 526 2.10 -2.08 15.14
N ARG A 527 2.33 -2.10 16.46
CA ARG A 527 3.64 -2.46 17.03
C ARG A 527 4.08 -3.88 16.60
N VAL A 528 3.18 -4.85 16.68
CA VAL A 528 3.49 -6.24 16.33
C VAL A 528 3.73 -6.37 14.83
N LYS A 529 2.90 -5.72 14.00
CA LYS A 529 3.13 -5.67 12.55
C LYS A 529 4.51 -5.12 12.20
N ASP A 530 4.91 -4.00 12.81
CA ASP A 530 6.21 -3.37 12.54
C ASP A 530 7.39 -4.26 12.95
N GLU A 531 7.30 -4.93 14.10
CA GLU A 531 8.32 -5.88 14.57
C GLU A 531 8.45 -7.11 13.66
N GLU A 532 7.32 -7.68 13.22
CA GLU A 532 7.29 -8.83 12.32
C GLU A 532 7.75 -8.46 10.92
N ASN A 533 7.36 -7.29 10.41
CA ASN A 533 7.83 -6.74 9.14
C ASN A 533 9.35 -6.58 9.15
N ALA A 534 9.93 -5.98 10.19
CA ALA A 534 11.37 -5.79 10.30
C ALA A 534 12.13 -7.13 10.31
N LYS A 535 11.64 -8.13 11.06
CA LYS A 535 12.21 -9.48 11.09
C LYS A 535 12.13 -10.15 9.71
N ALA A 536 10.98 -10.09 9.07
CA ALA A 536 10.77 -10.71 7.76
C ALA A 536 11.59 -10.04 6.65
N ILE A 537 11.70 -8.71 6.65
CA ILE A 537 12.56 -7.96 5.72
C ILE A 537 14.01 -8.45 5.81
N SER A 538 14.52 -8.73 7.02
CA SER A 538 15.90 -9.20 7.21
C SER A 538 16.17 -10.56 6.56
N LEU A 539 15.14 -11.39 6.39
CA LEU A 539 15.23 -12.75 5.82
C LEU A 539 14.90 -12.80 4.32
N PHE A 540 14.30 -11.75 3.77
CA PHE A 540 13.75 -11.74 2.41
C PHE A 540 14.75 -12.17 1.35
N ALA A 541 15.95 -11.58 1.34
CA ALA A 541 16.96 -11.85 0.31
C ALA A 541 17.41 -13.31 0.29
N GLU A 542 17.56 -13.94 1.47
CA GLU A 542 17.97 -15.33 1.57
C GLU A 542 16.85 -16.29 1.13
N VAL A 543 15.61 -16.03 1.53
CA VAL A 543 14.44 -16.80 1.07
C VAL A 543 14.31 -16.74 -0.46
N ILE A 544 14.53 -15.58 -1.07
CA ILE A 544 14.56 -15.46 -2.53
C ILE A 544 15.69 -16.30 -3.14
N ARG A 545 16.91 -16.20 -2.61
CA ARG A 545 18.07 -16.93 -3.13
C ARG A 545 17.86 -18.44 -3.12
N LEU A 546 17.22 -18.97 -2.08
CA LEU A 546 16.91 -20.39 -1.95
C LEU A 546 15.83 -20.86 -2.93
N ASN A 547 14.80 -20.04 -3.16
CA ASN A 547 13.82 -20.32 -4.21
C ASN A 547 14.46 -20.30 -5.60
N ASP A 548 15.34 -19.32 -5.86
CA ASP A 548 16.05 -19.19 -7.14
C ASP A 548 17.01 -20.36 -7.40
N ALA A 549 17.55 -20.99 -6.35
CA ALA A 549 18.44 -22.16 -6.46
C ALA A 549 17.73 -23.45 -6.90
N ILE A 550 16.39 -23.51 -6.83
CA ILE A 550 15.63 -24.68 -7.29
C ILE A 550 15.53 -24.60 -8.81
N GLU A 551 16.21 -25.48 -9.56
CA GLU A 551 16.23 -25.44 -11.03
C GLU A 551 14.89 -25.81 -11.68
N ASP A 552 14.20 -26.81 -11.12
CA ASP A 552 12.91 -27.28 -11.65
C ASP A 552 11.77 -26.31 -11.31
N ASP A 553 11.14 -25.75 -12.35
CA ASP A 553 10.06 -24.76 -12.22
C ASP A 553 8.87 -25.25 -11.39
N ASN A 554 8.48 -26.53 -11.49
CA ASN A 554 7.35 -27.07 -10.75
C ASN A 554 7.67 -27.27 -9.27
N LYS A 555 8.90 -27.70 -8.95
CA LYS A 555 9.41 -27.76 -7.58
C LYS A 555 9.57 -26.37 -6.98
N ARG A 556 10.02 -25.39 -7.78
CA ARG A 556 10.13 -24.00 -7.34
C ARG A 556 8.76 -23.43 -7.00
N LEU A 557 7.77 -23.63 -7.88
CA LEU A 557 6.38 -23.25 -7.61
C LEU A 557 5.84 -23.92 -6.34
N GLU A 558 6.05 -25.22 -6.16
CA GLU A 558 5.63 -25.92 -4.94
C GLU A 558 6.27 -25.31 -3.69
N ASN A 559 7.56 -24.96 -3.75
CA ASN A 559 8.25 -24.33 -2.63
C ASN A 559 7.71 -22.93 -2.32
N LEU A 560 7.39 -22.13 -3.34
CA LEU A 560 6.76 -20.82 -3.17
C LEU A 560 5.36 -20.94 -2.55
N VAL A 561 4.55 -21.92 -2.98
CA VAL A 561 3.24 -22.21 -2.40
C VAL A 561 3.36 -22.64 -0.94
N LYS A 562 4.34 -23.48 -0.60
CA LYS A 562 4.66 -23.83 0.80
C LYS A 562 5.10 -22.59 1.59
N GLY A 563 5.82 -21.66 0.97
CA GLY A 563 6.18 -20.37 1.55
C GLY A 563 4.96 -19.55 1.98
N ILE A 564 3.93 -19.48 1.15
CA ILE A 564 2.67 -18.77 1.49
C ILE A 564 2.02 -19.40 2.73
N PHE A 565 1.91 -20.73 2.79
CA PHE A 565 1.37 -21.42 3.97
C PHE A 565 2.24 -21.24 5.22
N ALA A 566 3.57 -21.26 5.08
CA ALA A 566 4.49 -21.09 6.20
C ALA A 566 4.48 -19.66 6.77
N GLY A 567 4.30 -18.64 5.92
CA GLY A 567 4.16 -17.25 6.35
C GLY A 567 2.96 -17.07 7.28
N ASN A 568 1.84 -17.70 6.94
CA ASN A 568 0.62 -17.73 7.74
C ASN A 568 0.76 -18.43 9.11
N ILE A 569 1.73 -19.36 9.28
CA ILE A 569 2.02 -20.00 10.58
C ILE A 569 2.85 -19.07 11.47
N PHE A 570 3.85 -18.42 10.89
CA PHE A 570 4.82 -17.61 11.63
C PHE A 570 4.16 -16.39 12.29
N ASP A 571 3.09 -15.90 11.68
CA ASP A 571 2.24 -14.79 12.10
C ASP A 571 1.35 -15.09 13.33
N LEU A 572 1.18 -16.36 13.74
CA LEU A 572 0.33 -16.74 14.88
C LEU A 572 0.88 -16.35 16.28
N GLY A 573 1.91 -15.48 16.35
CA GLY A 573 2.42 -14.96 17.61
C GLY A 573 2.87 -16.05 18.58
N SER A 574 3.34 -17.19 18.07
CA SER A 574 3.92 -18.25 18.90
C SER A 574 5.21 -17.74 19.51
N ALA A 575 5.11 -17.00 20.62
CA ALA A 575 6.25 -16.52 21.38
C ALA A 575 7.18 -17.69 21.77
N GLN A 576 6.61 -18.89 21.97
CA GLN A 576 7.36 -20.14 22.16
C GLN A 576 8.12 -20.64 20.92
N LEU A 577 7.62 -20.40 19.70
CA LEU A 577 8.37 -20.66 18.45
C LEU A 577 9.13 -19.40 17.96
N ALA A 578 9.07 -18.27 18.65
CA ALA A 578 9.85 -17.08 18.32
C ALA A 578 11.12 -17.01 19.20
N GLU A 579 11.03 -17.35 20.49
CA GLU A 579 12.18 -17.39 21.43
C GLU A 579 13.15 -18.54 21.15
N VAL A 580 12.64 -19.70 20.71
CA VAL A 580 13.51 -20.84 20.32
C VAL A 580 14.18 -20.60 18.96
N PHE A 581 13.76 -19.59 18.19
CA PHE A 581 14.07 -19.43 16.77
C PHE A 581 14.78 -18.11 16.42
N SER A 582 15.07 -17.26 17.40
CA SER A 582 15.74 -15.96 17.20
C SER A 582 17.27 -16.05 17.09
N ARG A 583 17.84 -17.22 16.78
CA ARG A 583 19.30 -17.38 16.68
C ARG A 583 19.87 -17.58 15.28
N ASP A 584 19.16 -18.17 14.32
CA ASP A 584 19.69 -18.38 12.97
C ASP A 584 18.55 -18.41 11.93
N GLY A 585 18.73 -17.77 10.77
CA GLY A 585 17.74 -17.65 9.67
C GLY A 585 17.25 -18.96 9.01
N MET A 586 17.36 -20.10 9.69
CA MET A 586 16.91 -21.44 9.32
C MET A 586 15.42 -21.70 9.63
N SER A 587 14.70 -20.74 10.21
CA SER A 587 13.37 -20.94 10.83
C SER A 587 12.18 -20.96 9.85
N PHE A 588 12.11 -20.02 8.91
CA PHE A 588 11.02 -19.98 7.91
C PHE A 588 11.02 -21.21 6.99
N LEU A 589 12.22 -21.65 6.57
CA LEU A 589 12.41 -22.81 5.70
C LEU A 589 12.08 -24.12 6.41
N ALA A 590 12.37 -24.21 7.71
CA ALA A 590 11.94 -25.34 8.53
C ALA A 590 10.41 -25.40 8.63
N SER A 591 9.74 -24.25 8.79
CA SER A 591 8.26 -24.20 8.76
C SER A 591 7.68 -24.66 7.41
N CYS A 592 8.31 -24.31 6.28
CA CYS A 592 7.92 -24.85 4.96
C CYS A 592 8.02 -26.40 4.89
N GLN A 593 8.93 -27.01 5.65
CA GLN A 593 9.11 -28.46 5.71
C GLN A 593 8.15 -29.16 6.70
N ASN A 594 7.66 -28.42 7.70
CA ASN A 594 6.77 -28.93 8.76
C ASN A 594 5.28 -28.75 8.46
N LEU A 595 4.92 -28.27 7.26
CA LEU A 595 3.52 -28.20 6.82
C LEU A 595 2.87 -29.58 6.83
N VAL A 596 1.54 -29.61 7.01
CA VAL A 596 0.78 -30.85 6.89
C VAL A 596 1.06 -31.54 5.54
N PRO A 597 1.30 -32.86 5.54
CA PRO A 597 1.57 -33.58 4.31
C PRO A 597 0.34 -33.61 3.41
N ARG A 598 0.58 -33.54 2.10
CA ARG A 598 -0.46 -33.71 1.07
C ARG A 598 -1.06 -35.14 1.11
N PRO A 599 -2.32 -35.34 0.70
CA PRO A 599 -3.23 -34.33 0.15
C PRO A 599 -3.73 -33.39 1.25
N TRP A 600 -3.78 -32.11 0.91
CA TRP A 600 -4.44 -31.11 1.76
C TRP A 600 -5.97 -31.23 1.66
N VAL A 601 -6.69 -30.58 2.59
CA VAL A 601 -8.17 -30.66 2.60
C VAL A 601 -8.80 -30.21 1.27
N ILE A 602 -8.21 -29.21 0.61
CA ILE A 602 -8.47 -28.91 -0.81
C ILE A 602 -7.11 -28.74 -1.48
N ASP A 603 -6.81 -29.57 -2.48
CA ASP A 603 -5.47 -29.69 -3.06
C ASP A 603 -5.51 -29.75 -4.60
N ASP A 604 -5.62 -28.57 -5.22
CA ASP A 604 -5.56 -28.42 -6.67
C ASP A 604 -4.15 -28.05 -7.18
N LEU A 605 -3.10 -28.25 -6.36
CA LEU A 605 -1.74 -27.80 -6.69
C LEU A 605 -1.18 -28.45 -7.94
N ASP A 606 -1.43 -29.75 -8.14
CA ASP A 606 -0.91 -30.46 -9.33
C ASP A 606 -1.60 -29.97 -10.62
N THR A 607 -2.90 -29.67 -10.55
CA THR A 607 -3.64 -29.02 -11.65
C THR A 607 -3.06 -27.64 -11.94
N PHE A 608 -2.78 -26.84 -10.91
CA PHE A 608 -2.18 -25.53 -11.05
C PHE A 608 -0.76 -25.58 -11.63
N LYS A 609 0.09 -26.54 -11.21
CA LYS A 609 1.42 -26.78 -11.80
C LYS A 609 1.36 -27.07 -13.30
N LEU A 610 0.42 -27.91 -13.72
CA LEU A 610 0.23 -28.22 -15.14
C LEU A 610 -0.11 -26.97 -15.95
N ARG A 611 -0.92 -26.07 -15.39
CA ARG A 611 -1.27 -24.79 -16.01
C ARG A 611 -0.14 -23.78 -15.93
N TRP A 612 0.55 -23.68 -14.81
CA TRP A 612 1.72 -22.81 -14.63
C TRP A 612 2.77 -23.00 -15.71
N SER A 613 3.00 -24.26 -16.12
CA SER A 613 3.96 -24.61 -17.18
C SER A 613 3.45 -24.28 -18.60
N LYS A 614 2.14 -24.18 -18.82
CA LYS A 614 1.51 -24.11 -20.17
C LYS A 614 0.83 -22.78 -20.46
N LYS A 615 0.33 -22.08 -19.44
CA LYS A 615 -0.44 -20.85 -19.52
C LYS A 615 0.44 -19.70 -19.04
N SER A 616 0.42 -18.59 -19.77
CA SER A 616 1.11 -17.35 -19.40
C SER A 616 0.05 -16.33 -19.02
N TRP A 617 -0.28 -16.27 -17.72
CA TRP A 617 -1.12 -15.20 -17.19
C TRP A 617 -0.42 -13.85 -17.41
N LYS A 618 -1.14 -12.90 -17.98
CA LYS A 618 -0.64 -11.55 -18.28
C LYS A 618 -0.84 -10.61 -17.13
N LYS A 619 -1.91 -10.78 -16.34
CA LYS A 619 -2.21 -9.89 -15.23
C LYS A 619 -2.91 -10.61 -14.09
N VAL A 620 -2.26 -10.60 -12.93
CA VAL A 620 -2.71 -11.27 -11.71
C VAL A 620 -3.09 -10.22 -10.68
N ILE A 621 -4.26 -10.38 -10.07
CA ILE A 621 -4.65 -9.63 -8.86
C ILE A 621 -4.52 -10.54 -7.66
N MET A 622 -3.81 -10.10 -6.63
CA MET A 622 -3.61 -10.85 -5.39
C MET A 622 -4.17 -10.04 -4.22
N PHE A 623 -5.22 -10.53 -3.58
CA PHE A 623 -5.71 -10.00 -2.31
C PHE A 623 -4.86 -10.59 -1.20
N VAL A 624 -4.17 -9.73 -0.45
CA VAL A 624 -3.19 -10.12 0.57
C VAL A 624 -3.81 -10.08 1.97
N ASP A 625 -3.30 -10.93 2.87
CA ASP A 625 -3.78 -11.09 4.25
C ASP A 625 -2.85 -10.36 5.25
N ASN A 626 -1.93 -11.08 5.90
CA ASN A 626 -1.21 -10.59 7.08
C ASN A 626 0.08 -9.83 6.76
N SER A 627 0.52 -9.01 7.71
CA SER A 627 1.85 -8.41 7.72
C SER A 627 2.95 -9.46 8.01
N GLY A 628 4.21 -9.01 8.07
CA GLY A 628 5.32 -9.85 8.49
C GLY A 628 5.68 -10.94 7.48
N ALA A 629 5.92 -12.15 7.98
CA ALA A 629 6.39 -13.27 7.16
C ALA A 629 5.40 -13.68 6.07
N ASP A 630 4.10 -13.45 6.25
CA ASP A 630 3.06 -13.77 5.27
C ASP A 630 3.26 -12.97 3.97
N ILE A 631 3.09 -11.65 4.05
CA ILE A 631 3.32 -10.78 2.89
C ILE A 631 4.77 -10.80 2.41
N ILE A 632 5.76 -10.71 3.31
CA ILE A 632 7.17 -10.52 2.91
C ILE A 632 7.83 -11.82 2.46
N LEU A 633 7.62 -12.96 3.13
CA LEU A 633 8.32 -14.21 2.84
C LEU A 633 7.45 -15.25 2.11
N GLY A 634 6.13 -15.08 2.10
CA GLY A 634 5.19 -15.89 1.34
C GLY A 634 4.78 -15.25 0.01
N ILE A 635 4.00 -14.18 0.10
CA ILE A 635 3.37 -13.56 -1.08
C ILE A 635 4.36 -12.85 -1.99
N LEU A 636 5.27 -12.01 -1.46
CA LEU A 636 6.21 -11.26 -2.29
C LEU A 636 7.17 -12.14 -3.10
N PRO A 637 7.70 -13.27 -2.58
CA PRO A 637 8.46 -14.23 -3.39
C PRO A 637 7.63 -14.85 -4.52
N PHE A 638 6.37 -15.19 -4.25
CA PHE A 638 5.45 -15.72 -5.26
C PHE A 638 5.13 -14.66 -6.34
N ALA A 639 4.83 -13.42 -5.94
CA ALA A 639 4.63 -12.29 -6.83
C ALA A 639 5.89 -11.98 -7.66
N ARG A 640 7.08 -12.06 -7.05
CA ARG A 640 8.36 -11.91 -7.75
C ARG A 640 8.53 -12.98 -8.83
N GLU A 641 8.13 -14.22 -8.57
CA GLU A 641 8.19 -15.28 -9.58
C GLU A 641 7.27 -15.00 -10.77
N LEU A 642 6.05 -14.51 -10.52
CA LEU A 642 5.14 -14.05 -11.58
C LEU A 642 5.76 -12.92 -12.41
N LEU A 643 6.36 -11.91 -11.77
CA LEU A 643 7.07 -10.82 -12.46
C LEU A 643 8.22 -11.35 -13.31
N ARG A 644 9.00 -12.31 -12.78
CA ARG A 644 10.10 -12.95 -13.50
C ARG A 644 9.64 -13.68 -14.77
N ARG A 645 8.39 -14.17 -14.77
CA ARG A 645 7.73 -14.81 -15.91
C ARG A 645 7.04 -13.81 -16.86
N GLY A 646 7.17 -12.51 -16.59
CA GLY A 646 6.65 -11.42 -17.43
C GLY A 646 5.20 -11.04 -17.15
N THR A 647 4.62 -11.50 -16.04
CA THR A 647 3.26 -11.19 -15.62
C THR A 647 3.20 -9.82 -14.92
N GLN A 648 2.14 -9.06 -15.16
CA GLN A 648 1.79 -7.90 -14.32
C GLN A 648 1.10 -8.38 -13.06
N VAL A 649 1.51 -7.86 -11.90
CA VAL A 649 0.97 -8.26 -10.60
C VAL A 649 0.41 -7.02 -9.90
N VAL A 650 -0.82 -7.13 -9.40
CA VAL A 650 -1.45 -6.11 -8.54
C VAL A 650 -1.67 -6.72 -7.17
N LEU A 651 -1.07 -6.14 -6.14
CA LEU A 651 -1.30 -6.52 -4.74
C LEU A 651 -2.41 -5.62 -4.16
N ALA A 652 -3.53 -6.21 -3.80
CA ALA A 652 -4.69 -5.52 -3.23
C ALA A 652 -4.71 -5.69 -1.71
N ALA A 653 -4.50 -4.59 -0.99
CA ALA A 653 -4.40 -4.57 0.47
C ALA A 653 -5.54 -3.73 1.09
N ASN A 654 -5.76 -3.86 2.41
CA ASN A 654 -6.81 -3.12 3.10
C ASN A 654 -6.56 -1.60 3.08
N ASP A 655 -7.64 -0.82 3.08
CA ASP A 655 -7.58 0.63 3.28
C ASP A 655 -7.27 0.95 4.75
N LEU A 656 -8.02 0.32 5.65
CA LEU A 656 -7.90 0.53 7.09
C LEU A 656 -7.35 -0.72 7.80
N PRO A 657 -6.64 -0.53 8.92
CA PRO A 657 -6.20 -1.63 9.76
C PRO A 657 -7.37 -2.51 10.24
N SER A 658 -7.14 -3.81 10.21
CA SER A 658 -8.01 -4.84 10.76
C SER A 658 -7.13 -6.01 11.18
N ILE A 659 -7.12 -6.34 12.47
CA ILE A 659 -6.18 -7.30 13.05
C ILE A 659 -4.73 -6.94 12.62
N ASN A 660 -3.93 -7.91 12.18
CA ASN A 660 -2.56 -7.78 11.72
C ASN A 660 -2.46 -7.76 10.18
N ASP A 661 -3.57 -7.56 9.48
CA ASP A 661 -3.60 -7.43 8.04
C ASP A 661 -2.69 -6.28 7.56
N VAL A 662 -2.01 -6.50 6.44
CA VAL A 662 -1.23 -5.44 5.81
C VAL A 662 -2.14 -4.42 5.13
N THR A 663 -1.93 -3.13 5.41
CA THR A 663 -2.66 -2.05 4.73
C THR A 663 -1.96 -1.61 3.44
N TYR A 664 -2.68 -0.91 2.57
CA TYR A 664 -2.18 -0.29 1.34
C TYR A 664 -0.93 0.57 1.60
N HIS A 665 -1.00 1.43 2.62
CA HIS A 665 0.09 2.33 2.98
C HIS A 665 1.32 1.56 3.51
N GLU A 666 1.10 0.57 4.37
CA GLU A 666 2.20 -0.26 4.90
C GLU A 666 2.87 -1.09 3.81
N LEU A 667 2.10 -1.62 2.84
CA LEU A 667 2.65 -2.39 1.75
C LEU A 667 3.54 -1.54 0.82
N ILE A 668 3.20 -0.26 0.61
CA ILE A 668 4.07 0.71 -0.09
C ILE A 668 5.40 0.85 0.65
N GLU A 669 5.36 1.03 1.97
CA GLU A 669 6.55 1.19 2.79
C GLU A 669 7.42 -0.07 2.79
N ILE A 670 6.83 -1.25 2.94
CA ILE A 670 7.53 -2.55 2.86
C ILE A 670 8.22 -2.71 1.51
N LEU A 671 7.51 -2.46 0.41
CA LEU A 671 8.09 -2.58 -0.93
C LEU A 671 9.19 -1.55 -1.19
N SER A 672 9.08 -0.35 -0.63
CA SER A 672 10.15 0.65 -0.71
C SER A 672 11.42 0.21 0.01
N GLN A 673 11.32 -0.56 1.10
CA GLN A 673 12.46 -1.08 1.85
C GLN A 673 13.12 -2.29 1.17
N LEU A 674 12.33 -3.12 0.48
CA LEU A 674 12.81 -4.34 -0.17
C LEU A 674 13.43 -4.12 -1.56
N LYS A 675 13.06 -3.03 -2.25
CA LYS A 675 13.60 -2.70 -3.58
C LYS A 675 15.05 -2.23 -3.49
N ASP A 676 15.89 -2.71 -4.40
CA ASP A 676 17.27 -2.24 -4.55
C ASP A 676 17.34 -0.86 -5.23
N ASP A 677 18.54 -0.29 -5.36
CA ASP A 677 18.81 1.00 -6.01
C ASP A 677 18.33 1.08 -7.49
N ARG A 678 17.96 -0.04 -8.11
CA ARG A 678 17.43 -0.12 -9.48
C ARG A 678 15.91 -0.28 -9.50
N GLY A 679 15.26 -0.34 -8.33
CA GLY A 679 13.85 -0.62 -8.20
C GLY A 679 13.51 -2.11 -8.42
N GLU A 680 14.47 -3.00 -8.19
CA GLU A 680 14.32 -4.44 -8.40
C GLU A 680 14.14 -5.17 -7.06
N LEU A 681 13.33 -6.22 -7.04
CA LEU A 681 13.27 -7.19 -5.94
C LEU A 681 14.27 -8.30 -6.24
N VAL A 682 15.47 -8.20 -5.66
CA VAL A 682 16.56 -9.19 -5.81
C VAL A 682 16.76 -9.55 -7.29
N GLY A 683 17.05 -8.57 -8.14
CA GLY A 683 17.33 -8.77 -9.57
C GLY A 683 16.11 -8.93 -10.48
N VAL A 684 14.88 -8.83 -9.96
CA VAL A 684 13.65 -8.83 -10.77
C VAL A 684 13.03 -7.44 -10.80
N ASN A 685 12.80 -6.91 -11.99
CA ASN A 685 12.23 -5.58 -12.20
C ASN A 685 10.78 -5.49 -11.69
N THR A 686 10.46 -4.42 -10.95
CA THR A 686 9.13 -4.22 -10.35
C THR A 686 8.23 -3.23 -11.09
N ALA A 687 8.56 -2.81 -12.32
CA ALA A 687 7.73 -1.88 -13.10
C ALA A 687 6.33 -2.43 -13.40
N ASN A 688 6.18 -3.75 -13.40
CA ASN A 688 4.92 -4.46 -13.58
C ASN A 688 4.28 -4.89 -12.23
N LEU A 689 4.80 -4.42 -11.10
CA LEU A 689 4.22 -4.63 -9.77
C LEU A 689 3.47 -3.36 -9.34
N LEU A 690 2.16 -3.48 -9.19
CA LEU A 690 1.28 -2.41 -8.72
C LEU A 690 0.75 -2.77 -7.33
N ILE A 691 0.44 -1.75 -6.55
CA ILE A 691 -0.23 -1.86 -5.25
C ILE A 691 -1.55 -1.12 -5.38
N ALA A 692 -2.64 -1.72 -4.94
CA ALA A 692 -3.98 -1.17 -5.03
C ALA A 692 -4.62 -1.12 -3.64
N ASN A 693 -5.28 -0.01 -3.33
CA ASN A 693 -6.14 0.06 -2.18
C ASN A 693 -7.43 -0.71 -2.48
N SER A 694 -7.76 -1.75 -1.71
CA SER A 694 -8.98 -2.53 -1.93
C SER A 694 -10.26 -1.81 -1.49
N GLY A 695 -10.16 -0.77 -0.66
CA GLY A 695 -11.31 -0.15 0.02
C GLY A 695 -11.85 -0.97 1.19
N ASN A 696 -11.24 -2.12 1.49
CA ASN A 696 -11.67 -3.04 2.54
C ASN A 696 -11.06 -2.65 3.89
N ASP A 697 -11.79 -2.88 4.96
CA ASP A 697 -11.44 -2.50 6.33
C ASP A 697 -11.67 -3.65 7.33
N LEU A 698 -11.77 -4.88 6.83
CA LEU A 698 -12.08 -6.11 7.58
C LEU A 698 -11.05 -7.22 7.27
N PRO A 699 -10.98 -8.30 8.07
CA PRO A 699 -10.10 -9.44 7.78
C PRO A 699 -10.73 -10.44 6.80
N VAL A 700 -11.99 -10.19 6.44
CA VAL A 700 -12.75 -10.85 5.38
C VAL A 700 -13.03 -9.83 4.28
N ILE A 701 -13.47 -10.25 3.09
CA ILE A 701 -13.77 -9.30 2.01
C ILE A 701 -15.04 -9.67 1.23
N ASP A 702 -15.92 -8.68 1.08
CA ASP A 702 -17.08 -8.73 0.18
C ASP A 702 -16.71 -8.11 -1.16
N LEU A 703 -16.55 -8.95 -2.19
CA LEU A 703 -16.16 -8.50 -3.52
C LEU A 703 -17.29 -7.77 -4.27
N THR A 704 -18.49 -7.62 -3.70
CA THR A 704 -19.47 -6.65 -4.23
C THR A 704 -19.12 -5.20 -3.87
N GLN A 705 -18.18 -5.00 -2.94
CA GLN A 705 -17.82 -3.70 -2.38
C GLN A 705 -16.30 -3.55 -2.34
N VAL A 706 -15.70 -3.20 -3.48
CA VAL A 706 -14.28 -2.84 -3.57
C VAL A 706 -14.11 -1.40 -4.04
N SER A 707 -12.92 -0.82 -3.83
CA SER A 707 -12.62 0.51 -4.32
C SER A 707 -12.69 0.59 -5.85
N GLN A 708 -13.02 1.79 -6.37
CA GLN A 708 -12.99 2.05 -7.81
C GLN A 708 -11.58 1.89 -8.40
N GLU A 709 -10.54 2.19 -7.62
CA GLU A 709 -9.14 1.99 -8.03
C GLU A 709 -8.85 0.51 -8.30
N LEU A 710 -9.20 -0.38 -7.35
CA LEU A 710 -9.00 -1.80 -7.50
C LEU A 710 -9.85 -2.35 -8.65
N SER A 711 -11.11 -1.92 -8.78
CA SER A 711 -11.96 -2.30 -9.92
C SER A 711 -11.32 -1.92 -11.26
N TYR A 712 -10.86 -0.68 -11.41
CA TYR A 712 -10.19 -0.23 -12.63
C TYR A 712 -8.94 -1.07 -12.93
N LEU A 713 -8.10 -1.30 -11.92
CA LEU A 713 -6.88 -2.09 -12.08
C LEU A 713 -7.15 -3.58 -12.36
N SER A 714 -8.35 -4.09 -12.09
CA SER A 714 -8.66 -5.53 -12.19
C SER A 714 -9.45 -5.92 -13.44
N THR A 715 -9.87 -4.96 -14.27
CA THR A 715 -10.80 -5.20 -15.39
C THR A 715 -10.26 -6.20 -16.43
N ASP A 716 -8.96 -6.21 -16.65
CA ASP A 716 -8.25 -7.01 -17.65
C ASP A 716 -7.40 -8.15 -17.04
N ALA A 717 -7.62 -8.47 -15.75
CA ALA A 717 -6.87 -9.55 -15.11
C ALA A 717 -7.37 -10.94 -15.54
N ASP A 718 -6.42 -11.87 -15.68
CA ASP A 718 -6.65 -13.24 -16.14
C ASP A 718 -6.42 -14.32 -15.06
N LEU A 719 -5.98 -13.91 -13.87
CA LEU A 719 -5.97 -14.73 -12.65
C LEU A 719 -6.23 -13.85 -11.41
N VAL A 720 -7.12 -14.33 -10.53
CA VAL A 720 -7.40 -13.72 -9.23
C VAL A 720 -6.94 -14.66 -8.12
N ILE A 721 -6.10 -14.17 -7.21
CA ILE A 721 -5.62 -14.91 -6.05
C ILE A 721 -6.20 -14.26 -4.80
N LEU A 722 -6.91 -15.05 -3.98
CA LEU A 722 -7.38 -14.64 -2.66
C LEU A 722 -6.58 -15.43 -1.64
N GLU A 723 -5.76 -14.71 -0.89
CA GLU A 723 -4.92 -15.29 0.16
C GLU A 723 -5.55 -15.08 1.54
N GLY A 724 -5.28 -16.02 2.45
CA GLY A 724 -5.75 -15.96 3.84
C GLY A 724 -7.04 -16.72 4.10
N MET A 725 -7.24 -17.10 5.37
CA MET A 725 -8.47 -17.77 5.81
C MET A 725 -9.69 -16.86 5.68
N GLY A 726 -9.58 -15.61 6.09
CA GLY A 726 -10.70 -14.68 6.07
C GLY A 726 -11.18 -14.38 4.65
N ARG A 727 -10.25 -13.97 3.76
CA ARG A 727 -10.57 -13.52 2.38
C ARG A 727 -10.80 -14.66 1.39
N GLY A 728 -10.16 -15.81 1.57
CA GLY A 728 -10.17 -16.94 0.63
C GLY A 728 -10.94 -18.18 1.08
N ILE A 729 -11.22 -18.34 2.38
CA ILE A 729 -11.91 -19.51 2.94
C ILE A 729 -13.25 -19.13 3.58
N GLU A 730 -13.25 -18.29 4.61
CA GLU A 730 -14.47 -17.82 5.29
C GLU A 730 -15.33 -16.96 4.37
N THR A 731 -14.67 -16.21 3.48
CA THR A 731 -15.29 -15.58 2.33
C THR A 731 -14.70 -16.09 1.02
N ASN A 732 -15.47 -16.04 -0.06
CA ASN A 732 -15.04 -16.22 -1.45
C ASN A 732 -14.54 -17.62 -1.88
N LEU A 733 -14.52 -18.64 -1.01
CA LEU A 733 -14.00 -19.97 -1.36
C LEU A 733 -14.67 -20.55 -2.63
N TYR A 734 -15.99 -20.34 -2.73
CA TYR A 734 -16.80 -20.79 -3.86
C TYR A 734 -17.17 -19.66 -4.84
N ALA A 735 -16.59 -18.46 -4.69
CA ALA A 735 -16.83 -17.36 -5.62
C ALA A 735 -16.37 -17.73 -7.04
N ARG A 736 -17.26 -17.47 -8.01
CA ARG A 736 -17.02 -17.70 -9.43
C ARG A 736 -16.57 -16.42 -10.11
N PHE A 737 -15.49 -16.54 -10.88
CA PHE A 737 -14.88 -15.43 -11.60
C PHE A 737 -14.98 -15.65 -13.12
N LYS A 738 -14.90 -14.55 -13.87
CA LYS A 738 -14.80 -14.52 -15.34
C LYS A 738 -13.43 -15.00 -15.84
N CYS A 739 -12.43 -15.05 -14.96
CA CYS A 739 -11.08 -15.53 -15.21
C CYS A 739 -10.71 -16.68 -14.26
N ASP A 740 -9.49 -17.21 -14.39
CA ASP A 740 -8.99 -18.21 -13.44
C ASP A 740 -8.97 -17.61 -12.02
N SER A 741 -9.10 -18.47 -11.02
CA SER A 741 -8.93 -18.04 -9.63
C SER A 741 -8.25 -19.09 -8.77
N LEU A 742 -7.47 -18.61 -7.81
CA LEU A 742 -6.83 -19.39 -6.76
C LEU A 742 -7.28 -18.86 -5.41
N LYS A 743 -7.74 -19.75 -4.53
CA LYS A 743 -7.94 -19.45 -3.11
C LYS A 743 -6.92 -20.25 -2.33
N ILE A 744 -6.09 -19.56 -1.58
CA ILE A 744 -4.96 -20.15 -0.87
C ILE A 744 -4.93 -19.66 0.57
N GLY A 745 -4.97 -20.56 1.54
CA GLY A 745 -4.96 -20.17 2.94
C GLY A 745 -4.86 -21.36 3.88
N MET A 746 -4.52 -21.09 5.13
CA MET A 746 -4.43 -22.10 6.18
C MET A 746 -5.67 -22.07 7.07
N VAL A 747 -6.16 -23.24 7.46
CA VAL A 747 -7.33 -23.36 8.34
C VAL A 747 -6.91 -23.12 9.79
N LYS A 748 -7.22 -21.95 10.35
CA LYS A 748 -6.87 -21.53 11.73
C LYS A 748 -8.05 -21.63 12.72
N HIS A 749 -9.26 -21.94 12.26
CA HIS A 749 -10.45 -22.16 13.10
C HIS A 749 -10.96 -23.60 13.01
N LEU A 750 -11.37 -24.16 14.15
CA LEU A 750 -11.88 -25.54 14.23
C LEU A 750 -13.21 -25.68 13.47
N GLU A 751 -14.04 -24.65 13.52
CA GLU A 751 -15.33 -24.54 12.84
C GLU A 751 -15.15 -24.58 11.32
N VAL A 752 -14.12 -23.91 10.80
CA VAL A 752 -13.74 -23.95 9.38
C VAL A 752 -13.20 -25.33 9.01
N ALA A 753 -12.38 -25.95 9.86
CA ALA A 753 -11.89 -27.31 9.64
C ALA A 753 -13.05 -28.31 9.55
N GLN A 754 -14.02 -28.23 10.47
CA GLN A 754 -15.21 -29.06 10.47
C GLN A 754 -16.06 -28.86 9.21
N PHE A 755 -16.27 -27.60 8.79
CA PHE A 755 -17.01 -27.27 7.57
C PHE A 755 -16.36 -27.88 6.32
N LEU A 756 -15.04 -27.84 6.23
CA LEU A 756 -14.28 -28.38 5.10
C LEU A 756 -14.07 -29.91 5.17
N GLY A 757 -14.38 -30.54 6.31
CA GLY A 757 -14.01 -31.94 6.57
C GLY A 757 -12.50 -32.15 6.73
N GLY A 758 -11.78 -31.11 7.13
CA GLY A 758 -10.32 -31.10 7.31
C GLY A 758 -9.89 -31.06 8.78
N ARG A 759 -8.65 -30.63 9.01
CA ARG A 759 -8.05 -30.49 10.34
C ARG A 759 -7.68 -29.03 10.62
N LEU A 760 -7.43 -28.71 11.89
CA LEU A 760 -6.77 -27.46 12.23
C LEU A 760 -5.36 -27.45 11.60
N TYR A 761 -4.96 -26.29 11.06
CA TYR A 761 -3.75 -26.07 10.28
C TYR A 761 -3.67 -26.85 8.97
N ASP A 762 -4.78 -27.40 8.48
CA ASP A 762 -4.82 -27.95 7.12
C ASP A 762 -4.73 -26.81 6.09
N CYS A 763 -4.29 -27.15 4.87
CA CYS A 763 -4.09 -26.17 3.81
C CYS A 763 -5.26 -26.21 2.81
N VAL A 764 -5.70 -25.04 2.36
CA VAL A 764 -6.61 -24.91 1.23
C VAL A 764 -5.80 -24.37 0.06
N PHE A 765 -5.72 -25.14 -1.01
CA PHE A 765 -5.22 -24.71 -2.31
C PHE A 765 -6.29 -25.03 -3.36
N LYS A 766 -7.21 -24.09 -3.57
CA LYS A 766 -8.36 -24.27 -4.46
C LYS A 766 -8.16 -23.50 -5.76
N TYR A 767 -7.97 -24.20 -6.87
CA TYR A 767 -7.77 -23.60 -8.18
C TYR A 767 -8.97 -23.89 -9.10
N ASN A 768 -9.57 -22.81 -9.60
CA ASN A 768 -10.66 -22.90 -10.56
C ASN A 768 -10.20 -22.29 -11.89
N GLU A 769 -10.13 -23.12 -12.92
CA GLU A 769 -9.86 -22.69 -14.30
C GLU A 769 -11.17 -22.30 -15.01
N VAL A 770 -11.15 -21.22 -15.79
CA VAL A 770 -12.23 -20.90 -16.72
C VAL A 770 -11.91 -21.52 -18.08
N SER A 771 -12.83 -22.35 -18.60
CA SER A 771 -12.70 -22.91 -19.94
C SER A 771 -12.74 -21.79 -20.98
N SER A 772 -11.64 -21.64 -21.72
CA SER A 772 -11.48 -20.70 -22.83
C SER A 772 -12.37 -21.04 -24.02
#